data_AF-A0AAD9D0F8-F1
#
_entry.id   AF-A0AAD9D0F8-F1
#
_cell.length_a   1.000
_cell.length_b   1.000
_cell.length_c   1.000
_cell.angle_alpha   90.00
_cell.angle_beta   90.00
_cell.angle_gamma   90.00
#
_symmetry.space_group_name_H-M   'P 1'
#
loop_
_entity.id
_entity.type
_entity.pdbx_description
1 polymer ?
#
loop_
_entity_poly.entity_id
_entity_poly.type
_entity_poly.pdbx_seq_one_letter_code
_entity_poly.pdbx_strand_id
1 'polypeptide(L)'
;MASVVPSLPLLSSHSIFIPPTNSKSIHAPCLDYTEMDDPVPLKSSKMALRDKDLIVAHGKEIRMTSIADDNWDVVDGQLGRYKSLVGKDLGFEVQSISINGNGRLLAVVGRSQVSVIVLPKSGRVGLTSGQLTVKSFAVDRYQFDASASNAITKVLWHPWAQQHTSLWILSADGKLREYDVLSPEDPAQTFSFLPSAPTSGSRFSAVDPLSRYATSFSFSPFSTSDFGPSVIHVLCANGDVHTMGPIIPLHAEVPIEWIQALRLTLEREDFGQAAREWVDDLIKQVRDEEDRMERERGVSDDAMSRTASRRGSLGPAYNHSDDKNEVEEGKVRLRPPHLTTSGGPAPGRHAPLARRGPIAYDPAPEEIGADIDEDIASDICLFDAGGEQVVMAVAWAGGRVDLGVLVDSPVPKWHDPKEKKTEEASIAIIESVLLYLPPNDPETVSTNAPLIFTDPLHDHLIYIQHSFGVDTISVQPWIAVLADDNDTPDLPSSSVSRTIDSTGIPAKPIIGAFAFCNIAFGYALVALASSCQLATVELEYKGTDIAVVEIPPIAAEKKPVSDKEQENPSFLATKQLDFAALSKSLQPIHPDLRSLCRGVSISPINTISRDMLRQIAEIISHVQTRIQAVRKASQAIENHLDLCAKEFTRQIRLVVQTRDALSELRESKSETRVNAMLSKQKALGERLDEVVRSLTGRYKPELGEREKRWFDELDRIYNRLKGGHGNTGLLSRTQSVQEQLKSLKPALSYQARFDSNEEGLGENEVLPLGNALQKRSEQIKKLLRRLDALNVRMDVAMDERERER
;
A
#
# COMPACT_ATOMS: atom_id res chain seq x y z
N MET A 1 -8.11 -9.62 -28.33
CA MET A 1 -9.05 -10.01 -27.27
C MET A 1 -8.27 -10.00 -25.97
N ALA A 2 -8.37 -8.90 -25.21
CA ALA A 2 -7.78 -8.78 -23.89
C ALA A 2 -8.73 -9.49 -22.92
N SER A 3 -8.26 -10.59 -22.32
CA SER A 3 -8.99 -11.34 -21.31
C SER A 3 -9.23 -10.45 -20.09
N VAL A 4 -10.50 -10.27 -19.73
CA VAL A 4 -10.92 -9.55 -18.53
C VAL A 4 -10.48 -10.39 -17.32
N VAL A 5 -9.39 -9.98 -16.68
CA VAL A 5 -8.98 -10.49 -15.36
C VAL A 5 -10.16 -10.27 -14.39
N PRO A 6 -10.55 -11.25 -13.55
CA PRO A 6 -11.61 -11.06 -12.58
C PRO A 6 -11.28 -9.85 -11.70
N SER A 7 -12.21 -8.89 -11.63
CA SER A 7 -12.01 -7.67 -10.85
C SER A 7 -11.86 -8.02 -9.37
N LEU A 8 -10.87 -7.42 -8.70
CA LEU A 8 -10.62 -7.53 -7.25
C LEU A 8 -11.90 -7.49 -6.37
N PRO A 9 -12.95 -6.69 -6.66
CA PRO A 9 -14.21 -6.74 -5.91
C PRO A 9 -14.91 -8.12 -5.92
N LEU A 10 -14.79 -8.93 -6.97
CA LEU A 10 -15.36 -10.28 -7.01
C LEU A 10 -14.65 -11.24 -6.03
N LEU A 11 -13.39 -10.97 -5.68
CA LEU A 11 -12.60 -11.81 -4.77
C LEU A 11 -13.26 -11.89 -3.38
N SER A 12 -13.94 -10.82 -2.96
CA SER A 12 -14.67 -10.77 -1.68
C SER A 12 -15.76 -11.85 -1.54
N SER A 13 -16.30 -12.34 -2.67
CA SER A 13 -17.34 -13.37 -2.71
C SER A 13 -16.79 -14.78 -2.89
N HIS A 14 -15.47 -14.95 -2.96
CA HIS A 14 -14.85 -16.24 -3.24
C HIS A 14 -15.00 -17.20 -2.05
N SER A 15 -15.23 -18.48 -2.36
CA SER A 15 -15.47 -19.57 -1.39
C SER A 15 -14.35 -19.80 -0.37
N ILE A 16 -13.15 -19.30 -0.63
CA ILE A 16 -11.96 -19.45 0.22
C ILE A 16 -12.16 -18.78 1.58
N PHE A 17 -12.93 -17.69 1.60
CA PHE A 17 -13.21 -16.90 2.80
C PHE A 17 -14.43 -17.40 3.58
N ILE A 18 -15.22 -18.35 3.06
CA ILE A 18 -16.41 -18.83 3.77
C ILE A 18 -15.97 -19.69 4.97
N PRO A 19 -16.36 -19.38 6.22
CA PRO A 19 -15.99 -20.18 7.38
C PRO A 19 -16.52 -21.63 7.24
N PRO A 20 -15.77 -22.64 7.72
CA PRO A 20 -16.21 -24.04 7.65
C PRO A 20 -17.46 -24.25 8.51
N THR A 21 -18.44 -24.97 7.98
CA THR A 21 -19.78 -25.19 8.59
C THR A 21 -19.77 -25.88 9.96
N ASN A 22 -18.62 -26.39 10.42
CA ASN A 22 -18.44 -27.06 11.71
C ASN A 22 -17.86 -26.16 12.81
N SER A 23 -17.57 -24.88 12.55
CA SER A 23 -17.13 -23.95 13.62
C SER A 23 -18.34 -23.46 14.41
N LYS A 24 -18.67 -24.13 15.52
CA LYS A 24 -19.65 -23.64 16.52
C LYS A 24 -19.19 -22.38 17.29
N SER A 25 -18.20 -21.65 16.79
CA SER A 25 -17.71 -20.38 17.37
C SER A 25 -18.15 -19.21 16.47
N ILE A 26 -19.44 -18.87 16.52
CA ILE A 26 -19.93 -17.55 16.05
C ILE A 26 -19.57 -16.45 17.08
N HIS A 27 -19.12 -16.85 18.27
CA HIS A 27 -18.29 -16.01 19.13
C HIS A 27 -16.83 -16.12 18.68
N ALA A 28 -16.17 -14.99 18.52
CA ALA A 28 -14.76 -14.92 18.17
C ALA A 28 -13.92 -15.92 18.98
N PRO A 29 -13.12 -16.80 18.36
CA PRO A 29 -12.10 -17.57 19.09
C PRO A 29 -10.90 -16.68 19.46
N CYS A 30 -11.14 -15.38 19.67
CA CYS A 30 -10.16 -14.44 20.22
C CYS A 30 -10.23 -14.39 21.76
N LEU A 31 -11.14 -15.13 22.40
CA LEU A 31 -11.52 -14.95 23.81
C LEU A 31 -11.61 -16.25 24.63
N ASP A 32 -10.76 -17.25 24.37
CA ASP A 32 -10.61 -18.41 25.29
C ASP A 32 -9.11 -18.70 25.57
N TYR A 33 -8.35 -17.66 25.92
CA TYR A 33 -7.02 -17.80 26.53
C TYR A 33 -6.97 -17.11 27.90
N THR A 34 -7.86 -17.49 28.81
CA THR A 34 -7.89 -16.99 30.20
C THR A 34 -7.15 -17.88 31.20
N GLU A 35 -6.21 -18.74 30.79
CA GLU A 35 -5.48 -19.61 31.73
C GLU A 35 -3.95 -19.62 31.59
N MET A 36 -3.32 -18.66 30.90
CA MET A 36 -1.86 -18.49 30.93
C MET A 36 -1.50 -17.00 30.96
N ASP A 37 -0.85 -16.57 32.05
CA ASP A 37 -0.39 -15.20 32.37
C ASP A 37 0.66 -14.62 31.40
N ASP A 38 0.41 -14.60 30.08
CA ASP A 38 1.27 -13.89 29.13
C ASP A 38 0.79 -12.44 28.97
N PRO A 39 1.58 -11.42 29.35
CA PRO A 39 1.15 -10.02 29.29
C PRO A 39 1.16 -9.44 27.86
N VAL A 40 1.78 -10.10 26.89
CA VAL A 40 1.93 -9.59 25.52
C VAL A 40 0.79 -10.09 24.62
N PRO A 41 0.05 -9.20 23.94
CA PRO A 41 -1.01 -9.59 23.02
C PRO A 41 -0.46 -10.28 21.77
N LEU A 42 -1.18 -11.27 21.27
CA LEU A 42 -0.74 -12.11 20.15
C LEU A 42 -1.07 -11.47 18.80
N LYS A 43 -0.06 -11.31 17.95
CA LYS A 43 -0.22 -10.80 16.58
C LYS A 43 -0.88 -11.82 15.67
N SER A 44 -1.67 -11.35 14.71
CA SER A 44 -2.31 -12.20 13.71
C SER A 44 -2.03 -11.73 12.29
N SER A 45 -1.62 -12.66 11.43
CA SER A 45 -1.41 -12.42 9.99
C SER A 45 -1.75 -13.70 9.24
N LYS A 46 -3.06 -13.91 9.01
CA LYS A 46 -3.62 -15.18 8.52
C LYS A 46 -3.78 -15.24 7.00
N MET A 47 -3.18 -14.31 6.26
CA MET A 47 -3.37 -14.19 4.82
C MET A 47 -2.07 -13.77 4.13
N ALA A 48 -1.75 -14.40 3.01
CA ALA A 48 -0.57 -14.07 2.23
C ALA A 48 -0.79 -14.36 0.73
N LEU A 49 -0.09 -13.63 -0.14
CA LEU A 49 -0.13 -13.82 -1.59
C LEU A 49 1.22 -14.28 -2.11
N ARG A 50 1.23 -15.38 -2.87
CA ARG A 50 2.40 -15.86 -3.62
C ARG A 50 2.15 -15.70 -5.11
N ASP A 51 2.73 -14.68 -5.73
CA ASP A 51 2.51 -14.32 -7.14
C ASP A 51 1.02 -14.15 -7.49
N LYS A 52 0.35 -15.27 -7.79
CA LYS A 52 -1.07 -15.39 -8.16
C LYS A 52 -1.87 -16.28 -7.22
N ASP A 53 -1.19 -17.01 -6.33
CA ASP A 53 -1.81 -17.93 -5.40
C ASP A 53 -2.09 -17.23 -4.06
N LEU A 54 -3.37 -17.11 -3.72
CA LEU A 54 -3.82 -16.61 -2.42
C LEU A 54 -3.86 -17.75 -1.41
N ILE A 55 -3.25 -17.50 -0.25
CA ILE A 55 -3.21 -18.44 0.88
C ILE A 55 -3.91 -17.79 2.07
N VAL A 56 -4.87 -18.50 2.66
CA VAL A 56 -5.66 -18.04 3.80
C VAL A 56 -5.69 -19.13 4.87
N ALA A 57 -5.37 -18.76 6.11
CA ALA A 57 -5.48 -19.64 7.27
C ALA A 57 -6.80 -19.42 8.00
N HIS A 58 -7.53 -20.50 8.27
CA HIS A 58 -8.79 -20.49 9.02
C HIS A 58 -8.72 -21.51 10.16
N GLY A 59 -8.55 -21.02 11.40
CA GLY A 59 -8.34 -21.87 12.56
C GLY A 59 -7.12 -22.78 12.39
N LYS A 60 -7.34 -24.07 12.15
CA LYS A 60 -6.29 -25.09 11.90
C LYS A 60 -6.13 -25.46 10.42
N GLU A 61 -6.98 -24.93 9.55
CA GLU A 61 -6.99 -25.24 8.12
C GLU A 61 -6.25 -24.16 7.33
N ILE A 62 -5.45 -24.56 6.34
CA ILE A 62 -4.81 -23.64 5.40
C ILE A 62 -5.41 -23.88 4.03
N ARG A 63 -5.90 -22.83 3.40
CA ARG A 63 -6.58 -22.86 2.09
C ARG A 63 -5.76 -22.10 1.07
N MET A 64 -5.79 -22.59 -0.16
CA MET A 64 -5.03 -22.02 -1.27
C MET A 64 -5.88 -21.99 -2.55
N THR A 65 -5.83 -20.89 -3.28
CA THR A 65 -6.46 -20.73 -4.60
C THR A 65 -5.60 -19.89 -5.54
N SER A 66 -5.70 -20.10 -6.85
CA SER A 66 -5.08 -19.25 -7.88
C SER A 66 -6.10 -18.17 -8.29
N ILE A 67 -5.75 -16.90 -8.09
CA ILE A 67 -6.59 -15.75 -8.50
C ILE A 67 -6.61 -15.60 -10.03
N ALA A 68 -5.58 -16.09 -10.73
CA ALA A 68 -5.43 -15.90 -12.17
C ALA A 68 -6.16 -16.93 -13.04
N ASP A 69 -6.76 -17.95 -12.45
CA ASP A 69 -7.44 -18.99 -13.22
C ASP A 69 -8.82 -18.46 -13.69
N ASP A 70 -9.06 -18.46 -15.01
CA ASP A 70 -10.24 -17.88 -15.71
C ASP A 70 -11.61 -18.50 -15.32
N ASN A 71 -11.66 -19.47 -14.41
CA ASN A 71 -12.86 -20.26 -14.11
C ASN A 71 -13.32 -20.08 -12.65
N TRP A 72 -13.78 -18.87 -12.30
CA TRP A 72 -14.56 -18.67 -11.07
C TRP A 72 -16.01 -19.11 -11.29
N ASP A 73 -16.20 -20.40 -11.58
CA ASP A 73 -17.52 -20.99 -11.75
C ASP A 73 -18.28 -20.95 -10.43
N VAL A 74 -19.58 -20.64 -10.49
CA VAL A 74 -20.48 -20.76 -9.34
C VAL A 74 -20.94 -22.21 -9.23
N VAL A 75 -20.47 -22.93 -8.23
CA VAL A 75 -20.87 -24.31 -7.93
C VAL A 75 -21.47 -24.34 -6.54
N ASP A 76 -22.66 -24.92 -6.38
CA ASP A 76 -23.39 -24.98 -5.11
C ASP A 76 -23.63 -23.60 -4.44
N GLY A 77 -23.76 -22.54 -5.25
CA GLY A 77 -23.96 -21.18 -4.77
C GLY A 77 -22.69 -20.50 -4.23
N GLN A 78 -21.52 -21.13 -4.37
CA GLN A 78 -20.23 -20.57 -3.98
C GLN A 78 -19.40 -20.18 -5.21
N LEU A 79 -18.76 -19.02 -5.16
CA LEU A 79 -17.93 -18.50 -6.24
C LEU A 79 -16.50 -19.04 -6.14
N GLY A 80 -16.01 -19.70 -7.20
CA GLY A 80 -14.64 -20.20 -7.27
C GLY A 80 -14.37 -21.39 -6.34
N ARG A 81 -13.19 -22.01 -6.50
CA ARG A 81 -12.79 -23.23 -5.77
C ARG A 81 -11.49 -22.99 -5.03
N TYR A 82 -11.26 -23.72 -3.94
CA TYR A 82 -9.98 -23.72 -3.22
C TYR A 82 -9.54 -25.14 -2.90
N LYS A 83 -8.25 -25.29 -2.58
CA LYS A 83 -7.68 -26.52 -2.03
C LYS A 83 -7.28 -26.31 -0.58
N SER A 84 -7.62 -27.26 0.27
CA SER A 84 -7.17 -27.28 1.68
C SER A 84 -5.85 -28.03 1.76
N LEU A 85 -4.80 -27.37 2.23
CA LEU A 85 -3.48 -27.96 2.41
C LEU A 85 -3.49 -28.81 3.68
N VAL A 86 -3.24 -30.12 3.52
CA VAL A 86 -3.20 -31.08 4.63
C VAL A 86 -1.78 -31.62 4.78
N GLY A 87 -1.23 -31.47 5.98
CA GLY A 87 0.11 -31.92 6.36
C GLY A 87 0.06 -32.65 7.70
N LYS A 88 1.08 -33.46 7.98
CA LYS A 88 1.14 -34.26 9.22
C LYS A 88 1.34 -33.40 10.47
N ASP A 89 2.01 -32.26 10.31
CA ASP A 89 2.43 -31.39 11.42
C ASP A 89 1.49 -30.18 11.63
N LEU A 90 0.37 -30.12 10.90
CA LEU A 90 -0.58 -28.99 10.89
C LEU A 90 -1.76 -29.22 11.85
N GLY A 91 -1.47 -29.40 13.14
CA GLY A 91 -2.46 -29.77 14.17
C GLY A 91 -2.96 -28.65 15.09
N PHE A 92 -2.43 -27.43 14.93
CA PHE A 92 -2.60 -26.33 15.88
C PHE A 92 -3.30 -25.12 15.27
N GLU A 93 -3.74 -24.19 16.13
CA GLU A 93 -4.37 -22.95 15.68
C GLU A 93 -3.34 -22.01 15.07
N VAL A 94 -3.57 -21.61 13.81
CA VAL A 94 -2.69 -20.72 13.07
C VAL A 94 -2.94 -19.27 13.47
N GLN A 95 -1.89 -18.61 13.91
CA GLN A 95 -1.87 -17.18 14.25
C GLN A 95 -1.29 -16.35 13.10
N SER A 96 -0.16 -16.78 12.55
CA SER A 96 0.47 -16.13 11.40
C SER A 96 1.01 -17.11 10.38
N ILE A 97 1.05 -16.65 9.13
CA ILE A 97 1.68 -17.36 8.02
C ILE A 97 2.69 -16.43 7.34
N SER A 98 3.83 -16.97 6.90
CA SER A 98 4.88 -16.19 6.23
C SER A 98 5.50 -17.00 5.09
N ILE A 99 5.44 -16.45 3.88
CA ILE A 99 6.01 -17.06 2.68
C ILE A 99 7.50 -16.71 2.60
N ASN A 100 8.35 -17.65 2.20
CA ASN A 100 9.77 -17.38 2.00
C ASN A 100 10.03 -16.60 0.71
N GLY A 101 11.21 -15.99 0.57
CA GLY A 101 11.52 -15.07 -0.54
C GLY A 101 11.37 -15.65 -1.96
N ASN A 102 11.50 -16.97 -2.14
CA ASN A 102 11.30 -17.64 -3.44
C ASN A 102 9.90 -18.25 -3.64
N GLY A 103 8.99 -18.10 -2.67
CA GLY A 103 7.63 -18.64 -2.73
C GLY A 103 7.52 -20.18 -2.65
N ARG A 104 8.59 -20.91 -2.35
CA ARG A 104 8.57 -22.39 -2.30
C ARG A 104 8.14 -22.92 -0.93
N LEU A 105 8.34 -22.16 0.14
CA LEU A 105 8.08 -22.57 1.52
C LEU A 105 7.11 -21.59 2.20
N LEU A 106 6.28 -22.12 3.09
CA LEU A 106 5.38 -21.35 3.95
C LEU A 106 5.63 -21.73 5.40
N ALA A 107 6.04 -20.77 6.22
CA ALA A 107 6.05 -20.92 7.66
C ALA A 107 4.62 -20.72 8.20
N VAL A 108 4.18 -21.66 9.03
CA VAL A 108 2.89 -21.66 9.71
C VAL A 108 3.17 -21.60 11.21
N VAL A 109 2.70 -20.54 11.85
CA VAL A 109 3.05 -20.20 13.22
C VAL A 109 1.79 -20.16 14.07
N GLY A 110 1.80 -20.90 15.16
CA GLY A 110 0.81 -20.83 16.23
C GLY A 110 1.38 -20.10 17.45
N ARG A 111 0.71 -20.20 18.60
CA ARG A 111 1.18 -19.57 19.85
C ARG A 111 2.59 -20.00 20.24
N SER A 112 2.86 -21.30 20.17
CA SER A 112 4.12 -21.90 20.62
C SER A 112 4.69 -22.93 19.66
N GLN A 113 3.98 -23.23 18.56
CA GLN A 113 4.36 -24.27 17.58
C GLN A 113 4.64 -23.64 16.22
N VAL A 114 5.64 -24.16 15.51
CA VAL A 114 5.98 -23.75 14.13
C VAL A 114 6.07 -24.97 13.24
N SER A 115 5.50 -24.86 12.04
CA SER A 115 5.65 -25.86 10.99
C SER A 115 5.89 -25.19 9.66
N VAL A 116 6.69 -25.82 8.81
CA VAL A 116 6.96 -25.32 7.46
C VAL A 116 6.33 -26.27 6.45
N ILE A 117 5.62 -25.68 5.48
CA ILE A 117 4.98 -26.38 4.37
C ILE A 117 5.78 -26.14 3.11
N VAL A 118 6.06 -27.21 2.35
CA VAL A 118 6.53 -27.10 0.97
C VAL A 118 5.35 -26.83 0.07
N LEU A 119 5.26 -25.60 -0.45
CA LEU A 119 4.16 -25.19 -1.30
C LEU A 119 4.21 -25.93 -2.65
N PRO A 120 3.05 -26.29 -3.23
CA PRO A 120 3.01 -26.88 -4.56
C PRO A 120 3.53 -25.88 -5.61
N LYS A 121 4.07 -26.39 -6.72
CA LYS A 121 4.45 -25.54 -7.86
C LYS A 121 3.24 -24.73 -8.35
N SER A 122 3.45 -23.44 -8.61
CA SER A 122 2.43 -22.54 -9.16
C SER A 122 1.80 -23.16 -10.42
N GLY A 123 0.47 -23.12 -10.53
CA GLY A 123 -0.28 -23.74 -11.63
C GLY A 123 -0.75 -25.19 -11.42
N ARG A 124 -0.27 -25.92 -10.39
CA ARG A 124 -0.87 -27.23 -10.00
C ARG A 124 -2.16 -27.11 -9.19
N VAL A 125 -2.56 -25.89 -8.83
CA VAL A 125 -3.74 -25.62 -8.01
C VAL A 125 -5.03 -25.69 -8.84
N GLY A 126 -4.96 -25.70 -10.17
CA GLY A 126 -6.13 -25.74 -11.07
C GLY A 126 -7.00 -27.02 -11.02
N LEU A 127 -8.30 -26.78 -11.23
CA LEU A 127 -9.42 -27.63 -11.67
C LEU A 127 -10.28 -28.44 -10.67
N THR A 128 -9.85 -28.74 -9.44
CA THR A 128 -10.70 -29.50 -8.48
C THR A 128 -10.62 -28.93 -7.06
N SER A 129 -11.79 -28.72 -6.43
CA SER A 129 -11.91 -28.48 -4.99
C SER A 129 -11.57 -29.76 -4.23
N GLY A 130 -10.87 -29.65 -3.11
CA GLY A 130 -10.51 -30.82 -2.29
C GLY A 130 -9.29 -30.61 -1.40
N GLN A 131 -8.85 -31.70 -0.76
CA GLN A 131 -7.64 -31.71 0.07
C GLN A 131 -6.40 -31.96 -0.79
N LEU A 132 -5.36 -31.16 -0.58
CA LEU A 132 -4.04 -31.35 -1.19
C LEU A 132 -3.06 -31.75 -0.09
N THR A 133 -2.59 -33.00 -0.15
CA THR A 133 -1.53 -33.45 0.75
C THR A 133 -0.21 -32.79 0.37
N VAL A 134 0.35 -32.02 1.31
CA VAL A 134 1.61 -31.31 1.16
C VAL A 134 2.66 -31.89 2.10
N LYS A 135 3.93 -31.72 1.74
CA LYS A 135 5.02 -32.03 2.68
C LYS A 135 5.04 -30.93 3.75
N SER A 136 4.91 -31.34 5.00
CA SER A 136 5.09 -30.49 6.18
C SER A 136 6.16 -31.10 7.07
N PHE A 137 6.81 -30.26 7.87
CA PHE A 137 7.64 -30.69 8.99
C PHE A 137 7.55 -29.62 10.09
N ALA A 138 7.59 -30.07 11.34
CA ALA A 138 7.67 -29.18 12.50
C ALA A 138 9.12 -28.69 12.66
N VAL A 139 9.28 -27.43 13.05
CA VAL A 139 10.58 -26.84 13.43
C VAL A 139 10.77 -27.04 14.92
N ASP A 140 11.90 -27.61 15.32
CA ASP A 140 12.30 -27.89 16.71
C ASP A 140 11.13 -28.26 17.64
N ARG A 141 10.73 -29.54 17.57
CA ARG A 141 9.61 -30.07 18.36
C ARG A 141 9.83 -30.00 19.87
N TYR A 142 11.06 -29.84 20.32
CA TYR A 142 11.36 -29.76 21.75
C TYR A 142 11.17 -28.32 22.25
N GLN A 143 11.65 -27.34 21.49
CA GLN A 143 11.55 -25.93 21.84
C GLN A 143 10.16 -25.34 21.55
N PHE A 144 9.50 -25.81 20.48
CA PHE A 144 8.21 -25.31 19.98
C PHE A 144 7.11 -26.36 20.07
N ASP A 145 6.89 -26.86 21.29
CA ASP A 145 5.79 -27.77 21.59
C ASP A 145 4.54 -27.02 22.07
N ALA A 146 3.39 -27.70 22.07
CA ALA A 146 2.14 -27.18 22.60
C ALA A 146 2.22 -26.81 24.09
N SER A 147 3.13 -27.44 24.85
CA SER A 147 3.37 -27.15 26.27
C SER A 147 4.53 -26.17 26.52
N ALA A 148 5.14 -25.59 25.48
CA ALA A 148 6.22 -24.63 25.68
C ALA A 148 5.69 -23.37 26.40
N SER A 149 6.45 -22.89 27.38
CA SER A 149 6.05 -21.75 28.22
C SER A 149 6.12 -20.40 27.51
N ASN A 150 6.99 -20.29 26.50
CA ASN A 150 7.27 -19.01 25.86
C ASN A 150 6.52 -18.95 24.53
N ALA A 151 5.68 -17.92 24.37
CA ALA A 151 5.03 -17.64 23.10
C ALA A 151 6.04 -17.21 22.02
N ILE A 152 5.72 -17.52 20.77
CA ILE A 152 6.44 -17.04 19.59
C ILE A 152 5.91 -15.64 19.27
N THR A 153 6.79 -14.64 19.21
CA THR A 153 6.38 -13.24 19.07
C THR A 153 6.58 -12.71 17.66
N LYS A 154 7.60 -13.17 16.93
CA LYS A 154 7.77 -12.89 15.49
C LYS A 154 8.58 -13.96 14.78
N VAL A 155 8.28 -14.15 13.51
CA VAL A 155 9.00 -15.08 12.61
C VAL A 155 9.28 -14.36 11.29
N LEU A 156 10.53 -14.37 10.83
CA LEU A 156 10.94 -13.78 9.56
C LEU A 156 11.89 -14.72 8.82
N TRP A 157 11.82 -14.72 7.49
CA TRP A 157 12.82 -15.35 6.63
C TRP A 157 13.98 -14.38 6.41
N HIS A 158 15.22 -14.85 6.48
CA HIS A 158 16.36 -13.98 6.22
C HIS A 158 16.55 -13.78 4.70
N PRO A 159 16.61 -12.52 4.19
CA PRO A 159 16.72 -12.27 2.75
C PRO A 159 18.00 -12.79 2.10
N TRP A 160 19.13 -12.71 2.79
CA TRP A 160 20.40 -13.29 2.33
C TRP A 160 20.57 -14.78 2.62
N ALA A 161 19.52 -15.51 3.00
CA ALA A 161 19.64 -16.94 3.17
C ALA A 161 19.83 -17.64 1.82
N GLN A 162 20.82 -18.52 1.73
CA GLN A 162 20.99 -19.39 0.56
C GLN A 162 19.68 -20.12 0.27
N GLN A 163 19.19 -20.04 -0.97
CA GLN A 163 17.91 -20.63 -1.39
C GLN A 163 16.68 -20.21 -0.55
N HIS A 164 16.77 -19.14 0.25
CA HIS A 164 15.72 -18.67 1.14
C HIS A 164 15.24 -19.73 2.15
N THR A 165 16.16 -20.49 2.76
CA THR A 165 15.85 -21.58 3.72
C THR A 165 16.12 -21.26 5.20
N SER A 166 16.69 -20.09 5.52
CA SER A 166 16.96 -19.69 6.90
C SER A 166 15.74 -18.98 7.51
N LEU A 167 15.17 -19.60 8.54
CA LEU A 167 14.00 -19.11 9.28
C LEU A 167 14.42 -18.60 10.65
N TRP A 168 14.05 -17.37 10.99
CA TRP A 168 14.39 -16.72 12.26
C TRP A 168 13.15 -16.63 13.14
N ILE A 169 13.27 -17.15 14.36
CA ILE A 169 12.15 -17.24 15.31
C ILE A 169 12.55 -16.54 16.60
N LEU A 170 11.77 -15.51 16.97
CA LEU A 170 11.87 -14.82 18.25
C LEU A 170 10.83 -15.38 19.23
N SER A 171 11.29 -15.74 20.42
CA SER A 171 10.45 -16.11 21.55
C SER A 171 10.31 -14.95 22.54
N ALA A 172 9.22 -14.94 23.31
CA ALA A 172 8.92 -13.87 24.28
C ALA A 172 10.03 -13.66 25.34
N ASP A 173 10.86 -14.68 25.64
CA ASP A 173 12.01 -14.58 26.55
C ASP A 173 13.23 -13.85 25.94
N GLY A 174 13.10 -13.26 24.75
CA GLY A 174 14.17 -12.53 24.09
C GLY A 174 15.25 -13.40 23.48
N LYS A 175 14.95 -14.70 23.26
CA LYS A 175 15.83 -15.60 22.50
C LYS A 175 15.44 -15.63 21.03
N LEU A 176 16.39 -15.26 20.19
CA LEU A 176 16.29 -15.31 18.75
C LEU A 176 17.06 -16.52 18.23
N ARG A 177 16.43 -17.35 17.40
CA ARG A 177 17.03 -18.58 16.87
C ARG A 177 16.95 -18.63 15.36
N GLU A 178 18.05 -19.00 14.72
CA GLU A 178 18.08 -19.37 13.31
C GLU A 178 17.84 -20.87 13.16
N TYR A 179 16.92 -21.25 12.28
CA TYR A 179 16.73 -22.62 11.83
C TYR A 179 16.96 -22.71 10.33
N ASP A 180 17.85 -23.60 9.91
CA ASP A 180 17.89 -24.02 8.52
C ASP A 180 16.79 -25.06 8.29
N VAL A 181 15.88 -24.75 7.37
CA VAL A 181 14.78 -25.63 6.98
C VAL A 181 15.27 -27.01 6.50
N LEU A 182 16.49 -27.11 5.96
CA LEU A 182 17.05 -28.39 5.55
C LEU A 182 17.38 -29.30 6.74
N SER A 183 17.61 -28.73 7.92
CA SER A 183 17.88 -29.42 9.18
C SER A 183 17.08 -28.77 10.33
N PRO A 184 15.76 -28.97 10.38
CA PRO A 184 14.86 -28.20 11.25
C PRO A 184 14.84 -28.66 12.71
N GLU A 185 15.63 -29.67 13.07
CA GLU A 185 15.61 -30.29 14.40
C GLU A 185 16.32 -29.43 15.45
N ASP A 186 17.46 -28.83 15.08
CA ASP A 186 18.30 -28.03 15.98
C ASP A 186 18.52 -26.62 15.39
N PRO A 187 18.59 -25.58 16.25
CA PRO A 187 18.91 -24.23 15.79
C PRO A 187 20.37 -24.13 15.33
N ALA A 188 20.59 -23.51 14.17
CA ALA A 188 21.92 -23.23 13.64
C ALA A 188 22.64 -22.15 14.47
N GLN A 189 21.90 -21.13 14.92
CA GLN A 189 22.40 -20.04 15.75
C GLN A 189 21.37 -19.66 16.80
N THR A 190 21.82 -19.19 17.98
CA THR A 190 20.96 -18.71 19.06
C THR A 190 21.56 -17.47 19.72
N PHE A 191 20.75 -16.42 19.85
CA PHE A 191 21.14 -15.14 20.43
C PHE A 191 20.17 -14.76 21.55
N SER A 192 20.70 -14.29 22.68
CA SER A 192 19.91 -13.83 23.84
C SER A 192 20.01 -12.32 23.95
N PHE A 193 18.89 -11.62 23.75
CA PHE A 193 18.81 -10.16 23.86
C PHE A 193 18.44 -9.72 25.27
N LEU A 194 17.60 -10.52 25.93
CA LEU A 194 17.19 -10.29 27.31
C LEU A 194 18.05 -11.10 28.29
N PRO A 195 18.31 -10.56 29.49
CA PRO A 195 19.01 -11.29 30.53
C PRO A 195 18.13 -12.45 31.01
N SER A 196 18.73 -13.63 31.22
CA SER A 196 18.00 -14.77 31.79
C SER A 196 17.43 -14.38 33.14
N ALA A 197 16.13 -14.65 33.37
CA ALA A 197 15.44 -14.27 34.59
C ALA A 197 16.25 -14.67 35.84
N PRO A 198 16.43 -13.76 36.82
CA PRO A 198 17.20 -14.07 38.00
C PRO A 198 16.53 -15.23 38.74
N THR A 199 17.30 -16.30 39.00
CA THR A 199 16.88 -17.50 39.73
C THR A 199 16.49 -17.24 41.19
N SER A 200 16.72 -16.02 41.68
CA SER A 200 16.38 -15.58 43.04
C SER A 200 15.25 -14.56 43.00
N GLY A 201 14.07 -14.95 43.49
CA GLY A 201 12.86 -14.14 43.59
C GLY A 201 13.02 -12.93 44.51
N SER A 202 13.73 -11.90 44.05
CA SER A 202 13.60 -10.56 44.61
C SER A 202 12.18 -10.08 44.32
N ARG A 203 11.32 -10.13 45.34
CA ARG A 203 9.92 -9.67 45.28
C ARG A 203 9.79 -8.16 45.02
N PHE A 204 10.91 -7.43 44.98
CA PHE A 204 11.00 -6.03 44.62
C PHE A 204 12.13 -5.87 43.60
N SER A 205 11.77 -5.48 42.38
CA SER A 205 12.70 -5.09 41.33
C SER A 205 12.20 -3.77 40.78
N ALA A 206 13.04 -2.74 40.72
CA ALA A 206 12.74 -1.46 40.06
C ALA A 206 12.83 -1.57 38.52
N VAL A 207 12.78 -2.80 37.99
CA VAL A 207 12.87 -3.10 36.57
C VAL A 207 11.44 -3.29 36.10
N ASP A 208 11.05 -2.52 35.09
CA ASP A 208 9.76 -2.62 34.43
C ASP A 208 9.45 -4.10 34.07
N PRO A 209 8.32 -4.68 34.52
CA PRO A 209 7.91 -6.02 34.14
C PRO A 209 7.88 -6.25 32.64
N LEU A 210 7.49 -5.25 31.84
CA LEU A 210 7.38 -5.34 30.38
C LEU A 210 8.76 -5.46 29.70
N SER A 211 9.83 -4.95 30.30
CA SER A 211 11.21 -5.11 29.78
C SER A 211 11.69 -6.57 29.72
N ARG A 212 10.95 -7.51 30.32
CA ARG A 212 11.26 -8.95 30.33
C ARG A 212 10.72 -9.70 29.11
N TYR A 213 9.92 -9.05 28.28
CA TYR A 213 9.25 -9.68 27.15
C TYR A 213 9.66 -9.02 25.83
N ALA A 214 10.17 -9.81 24.90
CA ALA A 214 10.48 -9.37 23.55
C ALA A 214 9.27 -9.55 22.63
N THR A 215 8.80 -8.48 22.00
CA THR A 215 7.56 -8.48 21.22
C THR A 215 7.81 -8.58 19.73
N SER A 216 8.94 -8.07 19.24
CA SER A 216 9.24 -8.06 17.81
C SER A 216 10.73 -7.94 17.52
N PHE A 217 11.11 -8.23 16.28
CA PHE A 217 12.43 -7.92 15.74
C PHE A 217 12.33 -7.45 14.28
N SER A 218 13.36 -6.74 13.83
CA SER A 218 13.55 -6.38 12.44
C SER A 218 15.02 -6.51 12.08
N PHE A 219 15.28 -6.94 10.85
CA PHE A 219 16.58 -6.73 10.23
C PHE A 219 16.68 -5.24 9.86
N SER A 220 17.88 -4.69 9.94
CA SER A 220 18.16 -3.41 9.29
C SER A 220 18.03 -3.54 7.77
N PRO A 221 17.75 -2.44 7.04
CA PRO A 221 17.64 -2.46 5.59
C PRO A 221 18.92 -3.00 4.94
N PHE A 222 18.76 -3.76 3.85
CA PHE A 222 19.87 -4.39 3.13
C PHE A 222 20.48 -3.49 2.05
N SER A 223 19.97 -2.26 1.91
CA SER A 223 20.45 -1.25 0.96
C SER A 223 21.65 -0.45 1.49
N THR A 224 21.93 -0.51 2.79
CA THR A 224 23.02 0.25 3.39
C THR A 224 24.38 -0.38 3.09
N SER A 225 25.40 0.47 2.92
CA SER A 225 26.77 0.08 2.56
C SER A 225 27.66 -0.19 3.79
N ASP A 226 27.05 -0.24 4.98
CA ASP A 226 27.70 -0.36 6.28
C ASP A 226 27.44 -1.74 6.92
N PHE A 227 27.68 -1.86 8.24
CA PHE A 227 27.35 -3.07 9.00
C PHE A 227 25.85 -3.27 9.22
N GLY A 228 25.02 -2.26 8.92
CA GLY A 228 23.56 -2.25 9.08
C GLY A 228 22.90 -3.58 8.71
N PRO A 229 23.09 -4.13 7.49
CA PRO A 229 22.40 -5.34 7.05
C PRO A 229 22.71 -6.60 7.89
N SER A 230 23.78 -6.55 8.70
CA SER A 230 24.17 -7.61 9.62
C SER A 230 23.76 -7.33 11.08
N VAL A 231 22.98 -6.28 11.34
CA VAL A 231 22.49 -5.93 12.67
C VAL A 231 21.01 -6.27 12.80
N ILE A 232 20.67 -6.91 13.92
CA ILE A 232 19.30 -7.24 14.29
C ILE A 232 18.85 -6.33 15.42
N HIS A 233 17.64 -5.79 15.29
CA HIS A 233 16.97 -4.95 16.28
C HIS A 233 15.83 -5.74 16.90
N VAL A 234 15.81 -5.84 18.22
CA VAL A 234 14.77 -6.53 19.01
C VAL A 234 14.07 -5.52 19.89
N LEU A 235 12.74 -5.47 19.75
CA LEU A 235 11.84 -4.62 20.52
C LEU A 235 11.32 -5.38 21.75
N CYS A 236 11.37 -4.73 22.90
CA CYS A 236 10.76 -5.17 24.15
C CYS A 236 9.37 -4.57 24.35
N ALA A 237 8.54 -5.18 25.19
CA ALA A 237 7.16 -4.76 25.41
C ALA A 237 7.05 -3.35 26.01
N ASN A 238 8.07 -2.88 26.74
CA ASN A 238 8.15 -1.52 27.27
C ASN A 238 8.64 -0.46 26.26
N GLY A 239 8.93 -0.86 25.03
CA GLY A 239 9.47 0.03 24.00
C GLY A 239 11.00 0.09 23.93
N ASP A 240 11.73 -0.63 24.79
CA ASP A 240 13.20 -0.69 24.68
C ASP A 240 13.63 -1.45 23.43
N VAL A 241 14.54 -0.87 22.65
CA VAL A 241 15.16 -1.53 21.49
C VAL A 241 16.59 -1.95 21.82
N HIS A 242 16.87 -3.24 21.62
CA HIS A 242 18.19 -3.84 21.75
C HIS A 242 18.75 -4.23 20.38
N THR A 243 20.05 -4.07 20.19
CA THR A 243 20.72 -4.44 18.94
C THR A 243 21.84 -5.44 19.15
N MET A 244 22.08 -6.28 18.14
CA MET A 244 23.20 -7.22 18.13
C MET A 244 23.68 -7.42 16.69
N GLY A 245 25.00 -7.42 16.49
CA GLY A 245 25.62 -7.59 15.19
C GLY A 245 27.16 -7.59 15.29
N PRO A 246 27.85 -8.16 14.30
CA PRO A 246 27.34 -8.58 13.01
C PRO A 246 26.88 -10.05 13.00
N ILE A 247 25.68 -10.29 12.48
CA ILE A 247 25.00 -11.58 12.37
C ILE A 247 24.63 -11.80 10.90
N ILE A 248 24.99 -12.97 10.36
CA ILE A 248 24.56 -13.43 9.03
C ILE A 248 24.07 -14.88 9.16
N PRO A 249 23.23 -15.38 8.24
CA PRO A 249 22.79 -16.78 8.23
C PRO A 249 23.96 -17.76 8.12
N LEU A 250 23.79 -18.99 8.63
CA LEU A 250 24.80 -20.06 8.50
C LEU A 250 25.18 -20.31 7.03
N HIS A 251 24.17 -20.30 6.16
CA HIS A 251 24.30 -20.39 4.72
C HIS A 251 23.79 -19.10 4.10
N ALA A 252 24.70 -18.14 3.89
CA ALA A 252 24.36 -16.81 3.39
C ALA A 252 24.76 -16.63 1.91
N GLU A 253 23.94 -15.96 1.12
CA GLU A 253 24.23 -15.48 -0.23
C GLU A 253 24.15 -13.95 -0.23
N VAL A 254 25.31 -13.30 -0.19
CA VAL A 254 25.46 -11.88 0.11
C VAL A 254 26.03 -11.13 -1.11
N PRO A 255 25.61 -9.89 -1.41
CA PRO A 255 26.19 -9.08 -2.47
C PRO A 255 27.69 -8.81 -2.25
N ILE A 256 28.50 -8.95 -3.30
CA ILE A 256 29.95 -8.66 -3.25
C ILE A 256 30.19 -7.18 -2.94
N GLU A 257 29.34 -6.30 -3.47
CA GLU A 257 29.40 -4.85 -3.28
C GLU A 257 29.34 -4.46 -1.80
N TRP A 258 28.51 -5.14 -1.01
CA TRP A 258 28.41 -4.92 0.43
C TRP A 258 29.72 -5.27 1.15
N ILE A 259 30.38 -6.36 0.79
CA ILE A 259 31.67 -6.77 1.40
C ILE A 259 32.77 -5.75 1.06
N GLN A 260 32.78 -5.27 -0.19
CA GLN A 260 33.71 -4.22 -0.62
C GLN A 260 33.45 -2.92 0.14
N ALA A 261 32.18 -2.55 0.33
CA ALA A 261 31.81 -1.38 1.11
C ALA A 261 32.23 -1.50 2.58
N LEU A 262 31.98 -2.65 3.22
CA LEU A 262 32.46 -2.91 4.59
C LEU A 262 33.96 -2.71 4.74
N ARG A 263 34.74 -3.17 3.76
CA ARG A 263 36.19 -2.98 3.76
C ARG A 263 36.56 -1.50 3.69
N LEU A 264 35.88 -0.73 2.85
CA LEU A 264 36.10 0.73 2.75
C LEU A 264 35.71 1.44 4.05
N THR A 265 34.61 1.03 4.69
CA THR A 265 34.17 1.56 5.98
C THR A 265 35.20 1.27 7.07
N LEU A 266 35.77 0.07 7.12
CA LEU A 266 36.87 -0.29 8.04
C LEU A 266 38.17 0.51 7.82
N GLU A 267 38.40 1.02 6.61
CA GLU A 267 39.55 1.88 6.28
C GLU A 267 39.29 3.35 6.66
N ARG A 268 38.02 3.78 6.67
CA ARG A 268 37.59 5.15 7.02
C ARG A 268 37.44 5.37 8.52
N GLU A 269 36.96 4.37 9.25
CA GLU A 269 36.61 4.46 10.66
C GLU A 269 37.43 3.47 11.52
N ASP A 270 37.72 3.87 12.75
CA ASP A 270 38.50 3.06 13.70
C ASP A 270 37.61 2.04 14.42
N PHE A 271 37.39 0.89 13.78
CA PHE A 271 36.78 -0.26 14.44
C PHE A 271 37.80 -1.10 15.22
N GLY A 272 37.33 -1.79 16.25
CA GLY A 272 38.15 -2.70 17.06
C GLY A 272 38.73 -3.87 16.27
N GLN A 273 39.77 -4.52 16.81
CA GLN A 273 40.47 -5.63 16.15
C GLN A 273 39.54 -6.79 15.77
N ALA A 274 38.55 -7.10 16.61
CA ALA A 274 37.58 -8.17 16.34
C ALA A 274 36.74 -7.91 15.07
N ALA A 275 36.42 -6.65 14.77
CA ALA A 275 35.69 -6.28 13.56
C ALA A 275 36.53 -6.52 12.30
N ARG A 276 37.81 -6.14 12.35
CA ARG A 276 38.76 -6.34 11.25
C ARG A 276 38.98 -7.83 10.98
N GLU A 277 39.21 -8.62 12.03
CA GLU A 277 39.36 -10.08 11.91
C GLU A 277 38.12 -10.73 11.29
N TRP A 278 36.92 -10.29 11.69
CA TRP A 278 35.66 -10.79 11.14
C TRP A 278 35.52 -10.49 9.63
N VAL A 279 35.81 -9.26 9.18
CA VAL A 279 35.74 -8.89 7.76
C VAL A 279 36.85 -9.56 6.95
N ASP A 280 38.07 -9.67 7.48
CA ASP A 280 39.18 -10.36 6.82
C ASP A 280 38.85 -11.85 6.57
N ASP A 281 38.19 -12.51 7.52
CA ASP A 281 37.71 -13.87 7.36
C ASP A 281 36.63 -13.98 6.26
N LEU A 282 35.74 -12.99 6.12
CA LEU A 282 34.78 -12.95 5.02
C LEU A 282 35.48 -12.77 3.68
N ILE A 283 36.44 -11.83 3.57
CA ILE A 283 37.20 -11.61 2.34
C ILE A 283 37.96 -12.87 1.93
N LYS A 284 38.51 -13.60 2.91
CA LYS A 284 39.15 -14.89 2.66
C LYS A 284 38.16 -15.91 2.11
N GLN A 285 36.96 -16.01 2.69
CA GLN A 285 35.91 -16.89 2.16
C GLN A 285 35.51 -16.52 0.73
N VAL A 286 35.41 -15.23 0.40
CA VAL A 286 35.12 -14.77 -0.98
C VAL A 286 36.19 -15.27 -1.95
N ARG A 287 37.48 -15.10 -1.61
CA ARG A 287 38.59 -15.58 -2.45
C ARG A 287 38.57 -17.09 -2.63
N ASP A 288 38.33 -17.83 -1.54
CA ASP A 288 38.26 -19.30 -1.56
C ASP A 288 37.08 -19.79 -2.45
N GLU A 289 35.96 -19.06 -2.45
CA GLU A 289 34.79 -19.31 -3.29
C GLU A 289 35.02 -18.97 -4.77
N GLU A 290 35.63 -17.82 -5.08
CA GLU A 290 36.02 -17.44 -6.44
C GLU A 290 36.98 -18.49 -7.04
N ASP A 291 38.01 -18.87 -6.29
CA ASP A 291 38.95 -19.94 -6.62
C ASP A 291 38.23 -21.28 -6.88
N ARG A 292 37.20 -21.61 -6.08
CA ARG A 292 36.39 -22.82 -6.26
C ARG A 292 35.59 -22.75 -7.56
N MET A 293 34.93 -21.62 -7.82
CA MET A 293 34.15 -21.42 -9.05
C MET A 293 35.04 -21.48 -10.30
N GLU A 294 36.25 -20.92 -10.26
CA GLU A 294 37.23 -21.03 -11.35
C GLU A 294 37.66 -22.48 -11.62
N ARG A 295 37.92 -23.25 -10.55
CA ARG A 295 38.24 -24.69 -10.68
C ARG A 295 37.08 -25.48 -11.28
N GLU A 296 35.84 -25.21 -10.85
CA GLU A 296 34.65 -25.89 -11.38
C GLU A 296 34.39 -25.55 -12.85
N ARG A 297 34.57 -24.27 -13.25
CA ARG A 297 34.50 -23.85 -14.66
C ARG A 297 35.58 -24.53 -15.51
N GLY A 298 36.83 -24.55 -15.03
CA GLY A 298 37.96 -25.19 -15.73
C GLY A 298 37.82 -26.70 -15.90
N VAL A 299 37.24 -27.41 -14.92
CA VAL A 299 36.95 -28.85 -15.02
C VAL A 299 35.82 -29.12 -16.03
N SER A 300 34.84 -28.22 -16.14
CA SER A 300 33.74 -28.36 -17.11
C SER A 300 34.21 -28.26 -18.57
N ASP A 301 35.16 -27.37 -18.87
CA ASP A 301 35.76 -27.22 -20.21
C ASP A 301 36.61 -28.45 -20.59
N ASP A 302 37.35 -29.02 -19.64
CA ASP A 302 38.17 -30.22 -19.85
C ASP A 302 37.31 -31.49 -20.00
N ALA A 303 36.20 -31.60 -19.27
CA ALA A 303 35.23 -32.69 -19.40
C ALA A 303 34.45 -32.62 -20.73
N MET A 304 34.16 -31.42 -21.23
CA MET A 304 33.50 -31.20 -22.52
C MET A 304 34.45 -31.48 -23.70
N SER A 305 35.76 -31.19 -23.55
CA SER A 305 36.80 -31.62 -24.51
C SER A 305 37.01 -33.14 -24.55
N ARG A 306 36.89 -33.85 -23.41
CA ARG A 306 37.06 -35.31 -23.35
C ARG A 306 35.84 -36.11 -23.84
N THR A 307 34.63 -35.53 -23.78
CA THR A 307 33.40 -36.19 -24.27
C THR A 307 33.18 -36.05 -25.78
N ALA A 308 33.83 -35.10 -26.46
CA ALA A 308 33.80 -34.98 -27.91
C ALA A 308 34.47 -36.16 -28.67
N SER A 309 35.22 -37.03 -27.98
CA SER A 309 35.92 -38.18 -28.59
C SER A 309 35.21 -39.54 -28.48
N ARG A 310 33.98 -39.61 -27.96
CA ARG A 310 33.19 -40.86 -27.94
C ARG A 310 31.77 -40.65 -28.47
N ARG A 311 31.63 -40.67 -29.80
CA ARG A 311 30.34 -40.92 -30.46
C ARG A 311 30.03 -42.41 -30.42
N GLY A 312 28.92 -42.77 -29.79
CA GLY A 312 28.33 -44.10 -29.89
C GLY A 312 27.12 -44.33 -28.98
N SER A 313 25.92 -44.17 -29.54
CA SER A 313 24.67 -44.89 -29.21
C SER A 313 23.80 -44.50 -27.98
N LEU A 314 22.64 -43.90 -28.33
CA LEU A 314 21.24 -44.13 -27.89
C LEU A 314 20.82 -44.01 -26.41
N GLY A 315 19.91 -43.05 -26.18
CA GLY A 315 18.87 -43.04 -25.15
C GLY A 315 18.33 -41.61 -24.93
N PRO A 316 17.00 -41.35 -24.94
CA PRO A 316 16.48 -40.04 -24.57
C PRO A 316 16.61 -39.92 -23.05
N ALA A 317 17.69 -39.29 -22.61
CA ALA A 317 17.80 -38.84 -21.24
C ALA A 317 16.68 -37.82 -21.03
N TYR A 318 15.71 -38.17 -20.18
CA TYR A 318 14.85 -37.19 -19.55
C TYR A 318 15.78 -36.18 -18.87
N ASN A 319 15.85 -34.97 -19.44
CA ASN A 319 16.44 -33.83 -18.77
C ASN A 319 15.53 -33.53 -17.56
N HIS A 320 15.83 -34.16 -16.42
CA HIS A 320 15.62 -33.49 -15.16
C HIS A 320 16.39 -32.18 -15.27
N SER A 321 15.66 -31.07 -15.30
CA SER A 321 16.23 -29.77 -14.98
C SER A 321 16.70 -29.86 -13.53
N ASP A 322 17.90 -30.40 -13.33
CA ASP A 322 18.73 -30.05 -12.18
C ASP A 322 18.94 -28.54 -12.30
N ASP A 323 18.09 -27.82 -11.59
CA ASP A 323 18.23 -26.42 -11.21
C ASP A 323 19.59 -26.36 -10.50
N LYS A 324 20.66 -26.19 -11.28
CA LYS A 324 22.02 -26.11 -10.74
C LYS A 324 21.99 -24.97 -9.72
N ASN A 325 22.67 -25.17 -8.60
CA ASN A 325 22.94 -24.19 -7.56
C ASN A 325 23.76 -23.02 -8.11
N GLU A 326 23.24 -22.29 -9.10
CA GLU A 326 23.84 -21.08 -9.65
C GLU A 326 23.61 -19.98 -8.62
N VAL A 327 24.71 -19.41 -8.14
CA VAL A 327 24.65 -18.21 -7.31
C VAL A 327 24.16 -17.07 -8.20
N GLU A 328 23.22 -16.27 -7.71
CA GLU A 328 22.77 -15.08 -8.45
C GLU A 328 23.96 -14.19 -8.82
N GLU A 329 23.96 -13.63 -10.03
CA GLU A 329 25.04 -12.76 -10.51
C GLU A 329 25.29 -11.60 -9.51
N GLY A 330 26.55 -11.43 -9.09
CA GLY A 330 26.95 -10.41 -8.12
C GLY A 330 26.85 -10.79 -6.64
N LYS A 331 26.37 -12.00 -6.31
CA LYS A 331 26.38 -12.53 -4.93
C LYS A 331 27.46 -13.59 -4.72
N VAL A 332 27.87 -13.78 -3.47
CA VAL A 332 28.82 -14.82 -3.03
C VAL A 332 28.28 -15.55 -1.83
N ARG A 333 28.60 -16.85 -1.74
CA ARG A 333 28.25 -17.70 -0.60
C ARG A 333 29.21 -17.46 0.55
N LEU A 334 28.65 -17.18 1.72
CA LEU A 334 29.39 -16.93 2.95
C LEU A 334 28.78 -17.68 4.11
N ARG A 335 29.55 -17.77 5.19
CA ARG A 335 29.11 -18.23 6.49
C ARG A 335 29.66 -17.34 7.60
N PRO A 336 29.04 -17.35 8.79
CA PRO A 336 29.56 -16.64 9.95
C PRO A 336 30.97 -17.16 10.26
N PRO A 337 31.99 -16.29 10.41
CA PRO A 337 33.37 -16.69 10.70
C PRO A 337 33.51 -17.58 11.94
N HIS A 338 32.62 -17.40 12.92
CA HIS A 338 32.63 -18.18 14.16
C HIS A 338 32.03 -19.59 14.03
N LEU A 339 31.53 -19.98 12.84
CA LEU A 339 30.91 -21.28 12.58
C LEU A 339 31.60 -22.06 11.46
N THR A 340 31.56 -23.38 11.60
CA THR A 340 31.96 -24.36 10.59
C THR A 340 30.85 -24.57 9.55
N THR A 341 31.11 -25.34 8.50
CA THR A 341 30.10 -25.69 7.48
C THR A 341 28.89 -26.41 8.05
N SER A 342 29.04 -27.11 9.18
CA SER A 342 27.97 -27.86 9.84
C SER A 342 27.34 -27.09 11.01
N GLY A 343 27.60 -25.78 11.15
CA GLY A 343 27.06 -24.96 12.24
C GLY A 343 27.73 -25.15 13.61
N GLY A 344 28.77 -26.00 13.72
CA GLY A 344 29.58 -26.10 14.94
C GLY A 344 30.59 -24.94 15.08
N PRO A 345 31.16 -24.68 16.25
CA PRO A 345 32.12 -23.58 16.45
C PRO A 345 33.37 -23.73 15.58
N ALA A 346 33.74 -22.65 14.87
CA ALA A 346 34.91 -22.63 14.00
C ALA A 346 36.23 -22.64 14.79
N PRO A 347 37.30 -23.22 14.23
CA PRO A 347 38.64 -23.16 14.82
C PRO A 347 39.18 -21.72 14.72
N GLY A 348 39.27 -21.04 15.86
CA GLY A 348 39.71 -19.66 15.96
C GLY A 348 39.39 -19.08 17.34
N ARG A 349 39.87 -17.86 17.63
CA ARG A 349 39.42 -17.08 18.80
C ARG A 349 38.46 -15.99 18.34
N HIS A 350 37.20 -16.36 18.14
CA HIS A 350 36.15 -15.38 17.92
C HIS A 350 35.59 -14.96 19.29
N ALA A 351 35.60 -13.67 19.58
CA ALA A 351 34.91 -13.15 20.76
C ALA A 351 33.39 -13.38 20.61
N PRO A 352 32.63 -13.56 21.71
CA PRO A 352 31.18 -13.62 21.62
C PRO A 352 30.62 -12.22 21.31
N LEU A 353 29.52 -12.15 20.56
CA LEU A 353 28.85 -10.89 20.24
C LEU A 353 28.34 -10.21 21.51
N ALA A 354 28.42 -8.88 21.57
CA ALA A 354 27.86 -8.09 22.66
C ALA A 354 26.48 -7.55 22.26
N ARG A 355 25.49 -7.72 23.14
CA ARG A 355 24.21 -7.01 23.01
C ARG A 355 24.43 -5.52 23.30
N ARG A 356 23.75 -4.66 22.54
CA ARG A 356 23.65 -3.21 22.76
C ARG A 356 22.22 -2.85 23.17
N GLY A 357 22.11 -1.74 23.89
CA GLY A 357 20.84 -1.15 24.29
C GLY A 357 20.50 -1.33 25.78
N PRO A 358 19.40 -0.74 26.25
CA PRO A 358 18.38 -0.08 25.42
C PRO A 358 18.94 1.14 24.67
N ILE A 359 18.58 1.29 23.39
CA ILE A 359 18.96 2.44 22.57
C ILE A 359 18.31 3.70 23.17
N ALA A 360 19.06 4.81 23.19
CA ALA A 360 18.54 6.08 23.69
C ALA A 360 17.67 6.76 22.61
N TYR A 361 16.49 7.23 23.01
CA TYR A 361 15.67 8.10 22.16
C TYR A 361 16.00 9.56 22.44
N ASP A 362 16.40 10.30 21.42
CA ASP A 362 16.74 11.73 21.54
C ASP A 362 16.17 12.55 20.36
N PRO A 363 15.03 13.24 20.53
CA PRO A 363 14.24 13.37 21.76
C PRO A 363 13.47 12.07 22.10
N ALA A 364 12.98 11.98 23.34
CA ALA A 364 12.10 10.90 23.76
C ALA A 364 10.75 10.95 22.99
N PRO A 365 10.09 9.81 22.74
CA PRO A 365 8.78 9.77 22.11
C PRO A 365 7.74 10.63 22.83
N GLU A 366 6.81 11.20 22.08
CA GLU A 366 5.72 11.99 22.67
C GLU A 366 4.68 11.04 23.31
N GLU A 367 4.27 11.35 24.54
CA GLU A 367 3.22 10.61 25.24
C GLU A 367 1.85 11.04 24.70
N ILE A 368 1.45 10.46 23.57
CA ILE A 368 0.17 10.73 22.91
C ILE A 368 -0.70 9.47 22.99
N GLY A 369 -1.91 9.60 23.52
CA GLY A 369 -2.85 8.47 23.63
C GLY A 369 -3.78 8.59 24.84
N ALA A 370 -4.57 7.55 25.09
CA ALA A 370 -5.29 7.42 26.35
C ALA A 370 -4.28 7.12 27.48
N ASP A 371 -4.54 7.63 28.69
CA ASP A 371 -3.80 7.30 29.92
C ASP A 371 -4.01 5.83 30.28
N ILE A 372 -3.41 4.92 29.51
CA ILE A 372 -3.32 3.50 29.80
C ILE A 372 -2.04 3.35 30.61
N ASP A 373 -2.17 2.93 31.86
CA ASP A 373 -1.05 2.84 32.82
C ASP A 373 0.12 1.98 32.29
N GLU A 374 -0.12 1.11 31.29
CA GLU A 374 0.87 0.22 30.68
C GLU A 374 0.55 -0.04 29.18
N ASP A 375 0.94 0.87 28.28
CA ASP A 375 0.87 0.62 26.83
C ASP A 375 2.03 -0.31 26.38
N ILE A 376 1.74 -1.26 25.48
CA ILE A 376 2.66 -2.33 25.08
C ILE A 376 3.14 -2.11 23.65
N ALA A 377 4.45 -2.06 23.45
CA ALA A 377 5.04 -1.99 22.12
C ALA A 377 4.88 -3.34 21.38
N SER A 378 4.15 -3.36 20.27
CA SER A 378 3.71 -4.57 19.57
C SER A 378 4.64 -4.99 18.43
N ASP A 379 5.09 -4.03 17.61
CA ASP A 379 5.88 -4.32 16.42
C ASP A 379 6.89 -3.23 16.08
N ILE A 380 8.02 -3.64 15.51
CA ILE A 380 9.08 -2.77 14.99
C ILE A 380 9.32 -3.09 13.52
N CYS A 381 9.55 -2.04 12.73
CA CYS A 381 9.98 -2.13 11.34
C CYS A 381 11.08 -1.11 11.09
N LEU A 382 12.21 -1.57 10.54
CA LEU A 382 13.23 -0.70 9.97
C LEU A 382 13.17 -0.83 8.46
N PHE A 383 13.10 0.30 7.77
CA PHE A 383 13.02 0.34 6.31
C PHE A 383 13.85 1.50 5.78
N ASP A 384 14.38 1.30 4.57
CA ASP A 384 14.95 2.39 3.78
C ASP A 384 13.77 3.13 3.17
N ALA A 385 13.79 4.45 3.23
CA ALA A 385 12.70 5.29 2.77
C ALA A 385 13.07 6.11 1.53
N GLY A 386 14.00 5.58 0.72
CA GLY A 386 14.42 6.17 -0.56
C GLY A 386 15.54 7.21 -0.44
N GLY A 387 16.26 7.21 0.68
CA GLY A 387 17.39 8.12 0.96
C GLY A 387 18.51 7.39 1.73
N GLU A 388 19.59 8.08 2.09
CA GLU A 388 20.69 7.46 2.88
C GLU A 388 20.27 7.12 4.33
N GLN A 389 19.07 7.53 4.75
CA GLN A 389 18.60 7.43 6.13
C GLN A 389 17.70 6.21 6.34
N VAL A 390 17.95 5.49 7.43
CA VAL A 390 17.13 4.35 7.87
C VAL A 390 16.05 4.86 8.82
N VAL A 391 14.78 4.60 8.48
CA VAL A 391 13.62 4.95 9.30
C VAL A 391 13.24 3.77 10.17
N MET A 392 13.01 4.04 11.46
CA MET A 392 12.46 3.11 12.44
C MET A 392 11.02 3.50 12.76
N ALA A 393 10.11 2.53 12.68
CA ALA A 393 8.75 2.65 13.16
C ALA A 393 8.48 1.65 14.29
N VAL A 394 7.93 2.12 15.40
CA VAL A 394 7.49 1.30 16.55
C VAL A 394 5.99 1.49 16.75
N ALA A 395 5.21 0.42 16.64
CA ALA A 395 3.76 0.46 16.84
C ALA A 395 3.38 -0.08 18.23
N TRP A 396 2.44 0.60 18.88
CA TRP A 396 1.97 0.32 20.23
C TRP A 396 0.53 -0.20 20.24
N ALA A 397 0.17 -1.02 21.22
CA ALA A 397 -1.17 -1.58 21.39
C ALA A 397 -2.24 -0.48 21.55
N GLY A 398 -1.90 0.64 22.18
CA GLY A 398 -2.70 1.85 22.31
C GLY A 398 -2.87 2.66 21.02
N GLY A 399 -2.32 2.20 19.90
CA GLY A 399 -2.46 2.85 18.59
C GLY A 399 -1.49 4.00 18.35
N ARG A 400 -0.55 4.27 19.26
CA ARG A 400 0.58 5.15 19.01
C ARG A 400 1.58 4.47 18.05
N VAL A 401 2.21 5.26 17.20
CA VAL A 401 3.28 4.83 16.29
C VAL A 401 4.40 5.86 16.37
N ASP A 402 5.56 5.45 16.87
CA ASP A 402 6.72 6.33 16.96
C ASP A 402 7.57 6.16 15.70
N LEU A 403 7.88 7.26 15.04
CA LEU A 403 8.67 7.35 13.82
C LEU A 403 9.96 8.09 14.12
N GLY A 404 11.09 7.47 13.80
CA GLY A 404 12.40 8.07 14.01
C GLY A 404 13.41 7.69 12.94
N VAL A 405 14.51 8.43 12.89
CA VAL A 405 15.65 8.14 12.02
C VAL A 405 16.80 7.62 12.87
N LEU A 406 17.44 6.58 12.35
CA LEU A 406 18.69 6.08 12.90
C LEU A 406 19.82 7.03 12.49
N VAL A 407 20.21 7.92 13.40
CA VAL A 407 21.27 8.93 13.17
C VAL A 407 22.64 8.27 13.10
N ASP A 408 22.91 7.36 14.04
CA ASP A 408 24.17 6.63 14.11
C ASP A 408 24.02 5.24 13.49
N SER A 409 24.85 4.93 12.49
CA SER A 409 24.94 3.58 11.93
C SER A 409 25.29 2.57 13.04
N PRO A 410 24.64 1.39 13.07
CA PRO A 410 24.84 0.44 14.14
C PRO A 410 26.22 -0.23 14.03
N VAL A 411 27.15 0.22 14.87
CA VAL A 411 28.51 -0.34 14.96
C VAL A 411 28.50 -1.78 15.51
N PRO A 412 29.22 -2.73 14.88
CA PRO A 412 29.37 -4.10 15.36
C PRO A 412 30.17 -4.16 16.67
N LYS A 413 29.73 -4.99 17.63
CA LYS A 413 30.42 -5.13 18.93
C LYS A 413 30.52 -6.57 19.41
N TRP A 414 31.67 -6.84 20.02
CA TRP A 414 31.98 -8.09 20.69
C TRP A 414 32.21 -7.83 22.17
N HIS A 415 31.98 -8.84 22.99
CA HIS A 415 32.13 -8.73 24.43
C HIS A 415 33.62 -8.60 24.81
N ASP A 416 34.04 -7.42 25.24
CA ASP A 416 35.35 -7.17 25.85
C ASP A 416 35.22 -6.98 27.37
N PRO A 417 35.81 -7.88 28.20
CA PRO A 417 35.75 -7.77 29.65
C PRO A 417 36.45 -6.52 30.24
N LYS A 418 37.23 -5.77 29.45
CA LYS A 418 37.96 -4.58 29.91
C LYS A 418 37.29 -3.25 29.52
N GLU A 419 36.22 -3.29 28.74
CA GLU A 419 35.59 -2.09 28.19
C GLU A 419 34.68 -1.41 29.24
N LYS A 420 34.84 -0.09 29.40
CA LYS A 420 33.91 0.75 30.19
C LYS A 420 32.70 1.08 29.30
N LYS A 421 31.50 1.15 29.88
CA LYS A 421 30.23 1.53 29.19
C LYS A 421 30.48 2.66 28.17
N THR A 422 30.55 2.30 26.89
CA THR A 422 30.77 3.22 25.76
C THR A 422 29.42 3.72 25.26
N GLU A 423 29.43 4.88 24.60
CA GLU A 423 28.28 5.64 24.08
C GLU A 423 27.21 4.77 23.43
N GLU A 424 25.97 5.00 23.88
CA GLU A 424 24.76 4.29 23.49
C GLU A 424 24.32 4.86 22.14
N ALA A 425 23.98 4.00 21.16
CA ALA A 425 23.44 4.49 19.89
C ALA A 425 22.15 5.26 20.19
N SER A 426 21.94 6.38 19.51
CA SER A 426 20.72 7.16 19.63
C SER A 426 19.85 7.03 18.38
N ILE A 427 18.54 7.06 18.61
CA ILE A 427 17.55 7.20 17.55
C ILE A 427 16.85 8.52 17.76
N ALA A 428 16.81 9.34 16.70
CA ALA A 428 16.10 10.60 16.73
C ALA A 428 14.63 10.34 16.39
N ILE A 429 13.77 10.40 17.40
CA ILE A 429 12.32 10.33 17.20
C ILE A 429 11.87 11.67 16.61
N ILE A 430 11.27 11.62 15.43
CA ILE A 430 10.82 12.79 14.69
C ILE A 430 9.36 13.08 15.02
N GLU A 431 8.53 12.04 15.07
CA GLU A 431 7.10 12.17 15.24
C GLU A 431 6.51 10.95 15.95
N SER A 432 5.58 11.18 16.86
CA SER A 432 4.68 10.14 17.39
C SER A 432 3.29 10.36 16.81
N VAL A 433 2.77 9.37 16.10
CA VAL A 433 1.46 9.41 15.44
C VAL A 433 0.46 8.60 16.25
N LEU A 434 -0.67 9.21 16.63
CA LEU A 434 -1.79 8.48 17.22
C LEU A 434 -2.79 8.05 16.13
N LEU A 435 -2.93 6.74 15.95
CA LEU A 435 -3.92 6.16 15.05
C LEU A 435 -5.33 6.33 15.64
N TYR A 436 -6.34 6.49 14.77
CA TYR A 436 -7.71 6.70 15.21
C TYR A 436 -8.33 5.40 15.76
N LEU A 437 -8.18 5.12 17.05
CA LEU A 437 -8.88 4.00 17.68
C LEU A 437 -10.30 4.42 18.05
N PRO A 438 -11.35 3.74 17.53
CA PRO A 438 -12.71 3.99 17.97
C PRO A 438 -12.81 3.67 19.48
N PRO A 439 -13.57 4.44 20.28
CA PRO A 439 -13.72 4.21 21.72
C PRO A 439 -14.58 2.98 22.07
N ASN A 440 -14.60 1.95 21.22
CA ASN A 440 -15.49 0.80 21.32
C ASN A 440 -14.76 -0.40 21.95
N ASP A 441 -15.41 -1.00 22.95
CA ASP A 441 -15.03 -2.19 23.73
C ASP A 441 -13.60 -2.20 24.31
N PRO A 442 -13.43 -1.97 25.64
CA PRO A 442 -12.11 -2.03 26.28
C PRO A 442 -11.42 -3.40 26.11
N GLU A 443 -12.19 -4.49 25.95
CA GLU A 443 -11.65 -5.82 25.67
C GLU A 443 -11.00 -5.95 24.27
N THR A 444 -11.47 -5.18 23.28
CA THR A 444 -10.88 -5.19 21.93
C THR A 444 -9.64 -4.33 21.84
N VAL A 445 -9.54 -3.31 22.70
CA VAL A 445 -8.35 -2.47 22.86
C VAL A 445 -7.25 -3.25 23.58
N SER A 446 -7.57 -4.00 24.64
CA SER A 446 -6.57 -4.79 25.38
C SER A 446 -5.98 -5.95 24.58
N THR A 447 -6.70 -6.43 23.56
CA THR A 447 -6.23 -7.49 22.66
C THR A 447 -5.62 -6.97 21.36
N ASN A 448 -5.55 -5.64 21.19
CA ASN A 448 -4.97 -5.04 19.98
C ASN A 448 -3.46 -5.29 19.91
N ALA A 449 -3.00 -5.87 18.81
CA ALA A 449 -1.58 -6.11 18.55
C ALA A 449 -1.26 -5.63 17.12
N PRO A 450 -0.96 -4.34 16.93
CA PRO A 450 -0.66 -3.81 15.61
C PRO A 450 0.56 -4.46 14.97
N LEU A 451 0.54 -4.59 13.66
CA LEU A 451 1.61 -5.16 12.84
C LEU A 451 1.96 -4.20 11.70
N ILE A 452 3.26 -3.99 11.49
CA ILE A 452 3.76 -3.09 10.45
C ILE A 452 4.23 -3.93 9.26
N PHE A 453 3.86 -3.53 8.05
CA PHE A 453 4.42 -4.07 6.81
C PHE A 453 4.66 -2.96 5.79
N THR A 454 5.68 -3.14 4.96
CA THR A 454 6.12 -2.15 3.96
C THR A 454 5.34 -2.30 2.66
N ASP A 455 5.28 -1.22 1.90
CA ASP A 455 4.76 -1.25 0.55
C ASP A 455 5.74 -1.94 -0.43
N PRO A 456 5.25 -2.74 -1.40
CA PRO A 456 6.13 -3.38 -2.40
C PRO A 456 6.64 -2.44 -3.49
N LEU A 457 6.12 -1.22 -3.64
CA LEU A 457 6.47 -0.28 -4.70
C LEU A 457 7.12 1.01 -4.17
N HIS A 458 6.67 1.49 -3.00
CA HIS A 458 7.09 2.77 -2.42
C HIS A 458 7.80 2.56 -1.08
N ASP A 459 9.12 2.72 -1.08
CA ASP A 459 9.96 2.52 0.10
C ASP A 459 9.61 3.44 1.28
N HIS A 460 9.08 4.64 1.01
CA HIS A 460 8.66 5.61 2.02
C HIS A 460 7.27 5.37 2.62
N LEU A 461 6.60 4.26 2.29
CA LEU A 461 5.21 4.00 2.69
C LEU A 461 5.11 2.70 3.49
N ILE A 462 4.47 2.82 4.65
CA ILE A 462 4.19 1.69 5.55
C ILE A 462 2.70 1.58 5.84
N TYR A 463 2.27 0.36 6.08
CA TYR A 463 0.91 0.02 6.50
C TYR A 463 0.92 -0.55 7.91
N ILE A 464 -0.10 -0.18 8.68
CA ILE A 464 -0.28 -0.63 10.05
C ILE A 464 -1.60 -1.37 10.12
N GLN A 465 -1.51 -2.68 10.24
CA GLN A 465 -2.66 -3.54 10.51
C GLN A 465 -2.95 -3.51 12.01
N HIS A 466 -4.15 -3.15 12.41
CA HIS A 466 -4.61 -3.21 13.80
C HIS A 466 -6.05 -3.74 13.87
N SER A 467 -6.58 -4.00 15.07
CA SER A 467 -7.92 -4.57 15.22
C SER A 467 -9.01 -3.74 14.54
N PHE A 468 -8.85 -2.42 14.45
CA PHE A 468 -9.89 -1.54 13.95
C PHE A 468 -9.78 -1.19 12.46
N GLY A 469 -8.72 -1.60 11.76
CA GLY A 469 -8.50 -1.21 10.38
C GLY A 469 -7.08 -1.42 9.88
N VAL A 470 -6.80 -0.81 8.73
CA VAL A 470 -5.45 -0.66 8.18
C VAL A 470 -5.21 0.81 7.86
N ASP A 471 -4.25 1.38 8.58
CA ASP A 471 -3.83 2.77 8.43
C ASP A 471 -2.53 2.83 7.61
N THR A 472 -2.43 3.83 6.75
CA THR A 472 -1.28 4.08 5.87
C THR A 472 -0.53 5.29 6.36
N ILE A 473 0.78 5.17 6.55
CA ILE A 473 1.69 6.26 6.91
C ILE A 473 2.72 6.42 5.79
N SER A 474 2.83 7.64 5.28
CA SER A 474 3.89 8.02 4.35
C SER A 474 4.80 9.06 4.99
N VAL A 475 6.09 8.71 5.04
CA VAL A 475 7.18 9.52 5.61
C VAL A 475 7.85 10.43 4.58
N GLN A 476 7.39 10.37 3.32
CA GLN A 476 7.89 11.18 2.21
C GLN A 476 8.03 12.69 2.51
N PRO A 477 7.09 13.35 3.22
CA PRO A 477 7.16 14.80 3.44
C PRO A 477 8.47 15.25 4.09
N TRP A 478 8.92 14.54 5.12
CA TRP A 478 10.13 14.93 5.85
C TRP A 478 11.39 14.26 5.31
N ILE A 479 11.30 13.10 4.66
CA ILE A 479 12.46 12.53 3.94
C ILE A 479 12.88 13.41 2.77
N ALA A 480 11.92 13.96 2.02
CA ALA A 480 12.23 14.88 0.93
C ALA A 480 12.99 16.12 1.44
N VAL A 481 12.63 16.60 2.64
CA VAL A 481 13.29 17.72 3.31
C VAL A 481 14.64 17.32 3.88
N LEU A 482 14.80 16.10 4.42
CA LEU A 482 16.09 15.60 4.91
C LEU A 482 17.07 15.30 3.78
N ALA A 483 16.58 14.99 2.58
CA ALA A 483 17.40 14.82 1.38
C ALA A 483 17.80 16.15 0.74
N ASP A 484 16.98 17.19 0.88
CA ASP A 484 17.33 18.55 0.49
C ASP A 484 18.18 19.17 1.62
N ASP A 485 19.49 19.36 1.42
CA ASP A 485 20.47 19.96 2.38
C ASP A 485 20.12 21.40 2.89
N ASN A 486 18.89 21.88 2.72
CA ASN A 486 18.42 23.12 3.31
C ASN A 486 18.18 22.95 4.80
N ASP A 487 18.84 23.78 5.60
CA ASP A 487 18.60 23.96 7.04
C ASP A 487 17.20 24.59 7.31
N THR A 488 16.11 23.91 6.96
CA THR A 488 14.77 24.27 7.43
C THR A 488 14.60 23.73 8.85
N PRO A 489 14.29 24.58 9.85
CA PRO A 489 14.28 24.18 11.26
C PRO A 489 13.12 23.24 11.64
N ASP A 490 12.05 23.19 10.84
CA ASP A 490 10.85 22.41 11.13
C ASP A 490 10.64 21.33 10.06
N LEU A 491 10.65 20.06 10.46
CA LEU A 491 10.28 18.94 9.60
C LEU A 491 8.74 18.85 9.47
N PRO A 492 8.20 18.64 8.27
CA PRO A 492 6.76 18.45 8.09
C PRO A 492 6.29 17.11 8.66
N SER A 493 5.09 17.07 9.21
CA SER A 493 4.47 15.83 9.71
C SER A 493 4.25 14.79 8.60
N SER A 494 4.30 13.53 8.99
CA SER A 494 4.00 12.38 8.12
C SER A 494 2.54 12.43 7.67
N SER A 495 2.27 12.01 6.43
CA SER A 495 0.89 11.93 5.96
C SER A 495 0.26 10.61 6.41
N VAL A 496 -0.77 10.71 7.25
CA VAL A 496 -1.47 9.56 7.85
C VAL A 496 -2.89 9.48 7.29
N SER A 497 -3.29 8.30 6.83
CA SER A 497 -4.64 8.08 6.29
C SER A 497 -5.17 6.69 6.59
N ARG A 498 -6.42 6.61 7.06
CA ARG A 498 -7.11 5.32 7.20
C ARG A 498 -7.55 4.81 5.84
N THR A 499 -6.98 3.70 5.42
CA THR A 499 -7.26 3.11 4.09
C THR A 499 -8.38 2.08 4.19
N ILE A 500 -8.42 1.30 5.26
CA ILE A 500 -9.47 0.31 5.52
C ILE A 500 -9.98 0.50 6.95
N ASP A 501 -11.30 0.58 7.12
CA ASP A 501 -11.94 0.75 8.43
C ASP A 501 -12.79 -0.47 8.80
N SER A 502 -12.73 -0.86 10.07
CA SER A 502 -13.47 -2.00 10.64
C SER A 502 -14.30 -1.60 11.87
N THR A 503 -14.79 -0.35 11.90
CA THR A 503 -15.64 0.24 12.96
C THR A 503 -17.06 -0.34 13.07
N GLY A 504 -17.32 -1.53 12.53
CA GLY A 504 -18.63 -2.19 12.59
C GLY A 504 -19.05 -2.57 14.01
N ILE A 505 -20.36 -2.66 14.24
CA ILE A 505 -20.95 -3.24 15.46
C ILE A 505 -21.61 -4.57 15.06
N PRO A 506 -21.17 -5.73 15.59
CA PRO A 506 -20.05 -5.95 16.52
C PRO A 506 -18.67 -5.70 15.87
N ALA A 507 -17.67 -5.39 16.69
CA ALA A 507 -16.29 -5.17 16.24
C ALA A 507 -15.74 -6.42 15.52
N LYS A 508 -15.13 -6.21 14.35
CA LYS A 508 -14.59 -7.30 13.52
C LYS A 508 -13.09 -7.09 13.34
N PRO A 509 -12.24 -7.62 14.26
CA PRO A 509 -10.81 -7.37 14.20
C PRO A 509 -10.19 -7.79 12.85
N ILE A 510 -9.27 -6.99 12.31
CA ILE A 510 -8.48 -7.38 11.12
C ILE A 510 -7.45 -8.43 11.52
N ILE A 511 -7.51 -9.60 10.88
CA ILE A 511 -6.69 -10.78 11.20
C ILE A 511 -5.57 -11.04 10.18
N GLY A 512 -5.52 -10.25 9.11
CA GLY A 512 -4.43 -10.30 8.13
C GLY A 512 -4.63 -9.25 7.04
N ALA A 513 -3.54 -8.61 6.65
CA ALA A 513 -3.50 -7.68 5.53
C ALA A 513 -2.18 -7.82 4.77
N PHE A 514 -2.21 -7.52 3.48
CA PHE A 514 -1.00 -7.41 2.66
C PHE A 514 -1.23 -6.44 1.51
N ALA A 515 -0.17 -5.74 1.12
CA ALA A 515 -0.11 -4.99 -0.13
C ALA A 515 0.63 -5.83 -1.19
N PHE A 516 0.23 -5.70 -2.45
CA PHE A 516 0.92 -6.37 -3.55
C PHE A 516 0.96 -5.48 -4.79
N CYS A 517 2.01 -5.65 -5.60
CA CYS A 517 2.11 -5.07 -6.92
C CYS A 517 2.37 -6.20 -7.93
N ASN A 518 1.40 -6.45 -8.81
CA ASN A 518 1.49 -7.51 -9.81
C ASN A 518 1.00 -7.00 -11.17
N ILE A 519 1.75 -7.31 -12.23
CA ILE A 519 1.39 -6.96 -13.62
C ILE A 519 -0.02 -7.49 -14.00
N ALA A 520 -0.43 -8.63 -13.44
CA ALA A 520 -1.72 -9.24 -13.74
C ALA A 520 -2.89 -8.61 -12.96
N PHE A 521 -2.68 -8.19 -11.72
CA PHE A 521 -3.75 -7.77 -10.80
C PHE A 521 -3.69 -6.29 -10.39
N GLY A 522 -2.69 -5.55 -10.88
CA GLY A 522 -2.44 -4.19 -10.50
C GLY A 522 -1.74 -4.06 -9.15
N TYR A 523 -1.92 -2.91 -8.53
CA TYR A 523 -1.36 -2.53 -7.24
C TYR A 523 -2.52 -2.30 -6.27
N ALA A 524 -2.57 -3.06 -5.17
CA ALA A 524 -3.71 -3.03 -4.25
C ALA A 524 -3.33 -3.46 -2.83
N LEU A 525 -4.15 -3.00 -1.87
CA LEU A 525 -4.14 -3.38 -0.48
C LEU A 525 -5.34 -4.28 -0.19
N VAL A 526 -5.11 -5.41 0.49
CA VAL A 526 -6.15 -6.38 0.84
C VAL A 526 -6.11 -6.64 2.34
N ALA A 527 -7.27 -6.58 3.00
CA ALA A 527 -7.41 -6.88 4.42
C ALA A 527 -8.55 -7.87 4.68
N LEU A 528 -8.34 -8.78 5.62
CA LEU A 528 -9.26 -9.82 6.04
C LEU A 528 -9.70 -9.57 7.49
N ALA A 529 -11.00 -9.42 7.70
CA ALA A 529 -11.57 -9.33 9.04
C ALA A 529 -11.80 -10.73 9.65
N SER A 530 -11.92 -10.80 10.97
CA SER A 530 -12.22 -12.04 11.73
C SER A 530 -13.56 -12.68 11.36
N SER A 531 -14.51 -11.88 10.86
CA SER A 531 -15.75 -12.34 10.23
C SER A 531 -15.54 -13.03 8.87
N CYS A 532 -14.28 -13.13 8.42
CA CYS A 532 -13.86 -13.56 7.09
C CYS A 532 -14.41 -12.67 5.95
N GLN A 533 -14.70 -11.41 6.24
CA GLN A 533 -15.02 -10.41 5.22
C GLN A 533 -13.72 -9.81 4.67
N LEU A 534 -13.62 -9.71 3.34
CA LEU A 534 -12.47 -9.14 2.65
C LEU A 534 -12.75 -7.69 2.25
N ALA A 535 -11.82 -6.80 2.55
CA ALA A 535 -11.77 -5.45 2.01
C ALA A 535 -10.59 -5.35 1.02
N THR A 536 -10.83 -4.76 -0.15
CA THR A 536 -9.81 -4.55 -1.18
C THR A 536 -9.81 -3.09 -1.59
N VAL A 537 -8.64 -2.45 -1.59
CA VAL A 537 -8.46 -1.07 -2.03
C VAL A 537 -7.43 -1.07 -3.16
N GLU A 538 -7.84 -0.67 -4.35
CA GLU A 538 -6.92 -0.44 -5.47
C GLU A 538 -6.10 0.81 -5.17
N LEU A 539 -4.77 0.67 -5.27
CA LEU A 539 -3.83 1.73 -4.97
C LEU A 539 -3.38 2.38 -6.28
N GLU A 540 -3.18 3.70 -6.24
CA GLU A 540 -2.73 4.44 -7.42
C GLU A 540 -1.22 4.29 -7.60
N TYR A 541 -0.78 4.00 -8.83
CA TYR A 541 0.62 4.13 -9.21
C TYR A 541 0.98 5.62 -9.21
N LYS A 542 1.49 6.11 -8.09
CA LYS A 542 2.17 7.41 -8.07
C LYS A 542 3.49 7.20 -8.81
N GLY A 543 3.67 7.86 -9.94
CA GLY A 543 4.88 7.71 -10.73
C GLY A 543 6.08 8.20 -9.93
N THR A 544 6.85 7.28 -9.36
CA THR A 544 8.24 7.52 -9.01
C THR A 544 9.03 7.56 -10.32
N ASP A 545 9.74 8.67 -10.53
CA ASP A 545 10.65 9.02 -11.62
C ASP A 545 10.99 7.95 -12.69
N ILE A 546 10.12 7.82 -13.70
CA ILE A 546 10.66 7.85 -15.06
C ILE A 546 11.01 9.32 -15.27
N ALA A 547 12.30 9.64 -15.33
CA ALA A 547 12.84 10.97 -15.64
C ALA A 547 12.22 11.56 -16.92
N VAL A 548 11.01 12.07 -16.81
CA VAL A 548 10.44 13.09 -17.66
C VAL A 548 10.94 14.37 -17.02
N VAL A 549 11.90 15.01 -17.67
CA VAL A 549 12.34 16.37 -17.34
C VAL A 549 11.10 17.26 -17.19
N GLU A 550 10.65 17.43 -15.95
CA GLU A 550 9.68 18.43 -15.58
C GLU A 550 10.44 19.74 -15.43
N ILE A 551 10.12 20.66 -16.33
CA ILE A 551 10.56 22.05 -16.26
C ILE A 551 9.95 22.66 -14.98
N PRO A 552 10.70 23.44 -14.19
CA PRO A 552 10.24 23.90 -12.87
C PRO A 552 8.92 24.69 -12.96
N PRO A 553 8.00 24.55 -12.01
CA PRO A 553 6.88 25.47 -11.89
C PRO A 553 7.43 26.85 -11.54
N ILE A 554 7.08 27.85 -12.34
CA ILE A 554 7.36 29.25 -12.02
C ILE A 554 6.64 29.58 -10.72
N ALA A 555 7.42 29.93 -9.71
CA ALA A 555 6.98 30.43 -8.42
C ALA A 555 5.93 31.52 -8.59
N ALA A 556 4.71 31.26 -8.11
CA ALA A 556 3.76 32.31 -7.79
C ALA A 556 4.07 32.78 -6.36
N GLU A 557 4.64 33.98 -6.23
CA GLU A 557 4.84 34.68 -4.96
C GLU A 557 3.50 34.79 -4.20
N LYS A 558 3.32 33.97 -3.15
CA LYS A 558 2.30 34.21 -2.15
C LYS A 558 2.78 35.32 -1.22
N LYS A 559 2.26 36.54 -1.45
CA LYS A 559 2.29 37.59 -0.43
C LYS A 559 1.51 37.14 0.82
N PRO A 560 1.94 37.55 2.03
CA PRO A 560 1.33 37.10 3.28
C PRO A 560 -0.08 37.69 3.40
N VAL A 561 -1.08 36.82 3.44
CA VAL A 561 -2.46 37.20 3.76
C VAL A 561 -2.63 37.02 5.26
N SER A 562 -2.80 38.15 5.94
CA SER A 562 -3.14 38.19 7.36
C SER A 562 -4.47 37.49 7.61
N ASP A 563 -4.52 36.83 8.77
CA ASP A 563 -5.66 36.31 9.50
C ASP A 563 -7.06 36.87 9.15
N LYS A 564 -8.01 35.91 9.17
CA LYS A 564 -9.48 36.03 9.27
C LYS A 564 -10.23 36.25 7.96
N GLU A 565 -10.65 35.15 7.34
CA GLU A 565 -12.05 34.88 7.05
C GLU A 565 -12.18 33.41 6.62
N GLN A 566 -12.76 32.61 7.51
CA GLN A 566 -13.16 31.23 7.25
C GLN A 566 -13.94 31.12 5.93
N GLU A 567 -13.85 29.97 5.29
CA GLU A 567 -14.75 29.54 4.21
C GLU A 567 -16.20 29.86 4.58
N ASN A 568 -16.67 31.03 4.14
CA ASN A 568 -17.98 31.52 4.52
C ASN A 568 -19.02 30.80 3.65
N PRO A 569 -19.86 29.88 4.19
CA PRO A 569 -21.04 29.42 3.48
C PRO A 569 -21.88 30.64 3.08
N SER A 570 -22.65 30.54 1.98
CA SER A 570 -23.43 31.68 1.47
C SER A 570 -24.20 32.35 2.62
N PHE A 571 -24.13 33.69 2.69
CA PHE A 571 -24.69 34.43 3.82
C PHE A 571 -26.22 34.21 3.97
N LEU A 572 -26.86 33.74 2.88
CA LEU A 572 -28.28 33.43 2.81
C LEU A 572 -28.62 31.97 3.17
N ALA A 573 -27.68 31.02 3.10
CA ALA A 573 -27.93 29.63 3.45
C ALA A 573 -27.96 29.39 4.97
N THR A 574 -27.24 30.21 5.75
CA THR A 574 -27.12 30.04 7.21
C THR A 574 -28.28 30.64 8.01
N LYS A 575 -29.00 31.63 7.45
CA LYS A 575 -30.21 32.22 8.03
C LYS A 575 -31.28 32.44 6.97
N GLN A 576 -32.06 31.39 6.68
CA GLN A 576 -33.27 31.55 5.87
C GLN A 576 -34.33 32.32 6.68
N LEU A 577 -34.84 33.41 6.10
CA LEU A 577 -35.92 34.18 6.70
C LEU A 577 -37.25 33.43 6.51
N ASP A 578 -37.83 32.93 7.59
CA ASP A 578 -39.13 32.26 7.53
C ASP A 578 -40.28 33.29 7.49
N PHE A 579 -40.70 33.63 6.27
CA PHE A 579 -41.86 34.50 6.02
C PHE A 579 -43.16 33.92 6.59
N ALA A 580 -43.29 32.59 6.73
CA ALA A 580 -44.47 31.97 7.31
C ALA A 580 -44.53 32.19 8.83
N ALA A 581 -43.40 32.12 9.52
CA ALA A 581 -43.31 32.45 10.96
C ALA A 581 -43.56 33.95 11.22
N LEU A 582 -42.98 34.83 10.42
CA LEU A 582 -43.21 36.29 10.53
C LEU A 582 -44.66 36.65 10.23
N SER A 583 -45.25 36.08 9.18
CA SER A 583 -46.66 36.33 8.85
C SER A 583 -47.60 35.78 9.93
N LYS A 584 -47.34 34.62 10.53
CA LYS A 584 -48.08 34.11 11.70
C LYS A 584 -47.98 35.04 12.92
N SER A 585 -46.80 35.61 13.19
CA SER A 585 -46.61 36.58 14.28
C SER A 585 -47.35 37.91 14.03
N LEU A 586 -47.63 38.24 12.77
CA LEU A 586 -48.33 39.44 12.35
C LEU A 586 -49.82 39.20 12.05
N GLN A 587 -50.26 37.94 12.03
CA GLN A 587 -51.66 37.60 11.79
C GLN A 587 -52.55 38.18 12.90
N PRO A 588 -53.71 38.75 12.54
CA PRO A 588 -54.64 39.26 13.53
C PRO A 588 -55.18 38.09 14.34
N ILE A 589 -54.78 38.00 15.60
CA ILE A 589 -55.59 37.31 16.61
C ILE A 589 -56.93 38.06 16.65
N HIS A 590 -57.92 37.57 15.91
CA HIS A 590 -59.33 37.99 15.98
C HIS A 590 -59.94 37.42 17.27
N PRO A 591 -60.99 38.00 17.89
CA PRO A 591 -61.66 39.29 17.71
C PRO A 591 -61.64 40.14 19.01
N ASP A 592 -60.63 39.97 19.89
CA ASP A 592 -60.77 40.44 21.27
C ASP A 592 -60.71 41.95 21.48
N LEU A 593 -59.98 42.71 20.65
CA LEU A 593 -60.07 44.18 20.76
C LEU A 593 -61.44 44.72 20.34
N ARG A 594 -62.14 44.06 19.40
CA ARG A 594 -63.51 44.47 19.05
C ARG A 594 -64.54 44.04 20.10
N SER A 595 -64.33 42.94 20.82
CA SER A 595 -65.20 42.53 21.93
C SER A 595 -64.91 43.33 23.20
N LEU A 596 -63.64 43.61 23.53
CA LEU A 596 -63.19 44.48 24.61
C LEU A 596 -63.67 45.93 24.40
N CYS A 597 -63.61 46.45 23.17
CA CYS A 597 -64.12 47.78 22.86
C CYS A 597 -65.67 47.86 22.78
N ARG A 598 -66.40 46.74 22.63
CA ARG A 598 -67.88 46.74 22.66
C ARG A 598 -68.46 46.98 24.05
N GLY A 599 -67.69 46.69 25.12
CA GLY A 599 -68.07 47.00 26.50
C GLY A 599 -67.87 48.48 26.88
N VAL A 600 -67.21 49.26 26.02
CA VAL A 600 -66.95 50.69 26.24
C VAL A 600 -68.01 51.50 25.48
N SER A 601 -69.14 51.75 26.13
CA SER A 601 -70.16 52.67 25.60
C SER A 601 -69.58 54.09 25.46
N ILE A 602 -69.71 54.69 24.27
CA ILE A 602 -69.30 56.06 23.93
C ILE A 602 -70.33 57.06 24.48
N SER A 603 -70.61 56.97 25.77
CA SER A 603 -71.43 57.89 26.56
C SER A 603 -70.53 58.75 27.44
N PRO A 604 -70.82 60.06 27.66
CA PRO A 604 -69.94 60.95 28.41
C PRO A 604 -69.71 60.42 29.84
N ILE A 605 -68.45 60.14 30.16
CA ILE A 605 -68.03 59.47 31.40
C ILE A 605 -68.09 60.47 32.56
N ASN A 606 -69.09 60.36 33.44
CA ASN A 606 -69.17 61.16 34.68
C ASN A 606 -68.69 60.41 35.94
N THR A 607 -68.31 59.13 35.86
CA THR A 607 -67.65 58.40 36.96
C THR A 607 -66.66 57.35 36.43
N ILE A 608 -65.43 57.32 36.97
CA ILE A 608 -64.35 56.41 36.56
C ILE A 608 -64.40 55.15 37.44
N SER A 609 -64.74 53.99 36.86
CA SER A 609 -64.70 52.70 37.53
C SER A 609 -63.33 52.02 37.40
N ARG A 610 -62.88 51.34 38.46
CA ARG A 610 -61.61 50.58 38.52
C ARG A 610 -61.53 49.50 37.43
N ASP A 611 -62.67 48.90 37.07
CA ASP A 611 -62.72 47.86 36.04
C ASP A 611 -62.52 48.41 34.62
N MET A 612 -62.95 49.65 34.36
CA MET A 612 -62.72 50.33 33.06
C MET A 612 -61.23 50.65 32.84
N LEU A 613 -60.52 51.07 33.90
CA LEU A 613 -59.07 51.31 33.81
C LEU A 613 -58.29 50.02 33.57
N ARG A 614 -58.73 48.90 34.14
CA ARG A 614 -58.11 47.58 33.92
C ARG A 614 -58.29 47.12 32.46
N GLN A 615 -59.48 47.28 31.89
CA GLN A 615 -59.76 46.97 30.48
C GLN A 615 -58.95 47.87 29.52
N ILE A 616 -58.82 49.16 29.82
CA ILE A 616 -57.98 50.07 29.02
C ILE A 616 -56.49 49.68 29.11
N ALA A 617 -56.00 49.34 30.30
CA ALA A 617 -54.62 48.89 30.48
C ALA A 617 -54.34 47.59 29.69
N GLU A 618 -55.30 46.67 29.67
CA GLU A 618 -55.23 45.43 28.87
C GLU A 618 -55.20 45.73 27.37
N ILE A 619 -56.07 46.63 26.88
CA ILE A 619 -56.06 47.10 25.48
C ILE A 619 -54.72 47.75 25.12
N ILE A 620 -54.19 48.63 25.97
CA ILE A 620 -52.90 49.30 25.75
C ILE A 620 -51.77 48.26 25.70
N SER A 621 -51.77 47.27 26.59
CA SER A 621 -50.76 46.21 26.59
C SER A 621 -50.80 45.37 25.31
N HIS A 622 -52.00 45.07 24.79
CA HIS A 622 -52.18 44.38 23.51
C HIS A 622 -51.72 45.22 22.32
N VAL A 623 -51.93 46.54 22.34
CA VAL A 623 -51.41 47.43 21.29
C VAL A 623 -49.88 47.53 21.37
N GLN A 624 -49.31 47.67 22.56
CA GLN A 624 -47.86 47.75 22.76
C GLN A 624 -47.15 46.47 22.30
N THR A 625 -47.67 45.30 22.65
CA THR A 625 -47.12 44.01 22.20
C THR A 625 -47.17 43.85 20.68
N ARG A 626 -48.25 44.30 20.03
CA ARG A 626 -48.34 44.34 18.55
C ARG A 626 -47.33 45.28 17.91
N ILE A 627 -47.18 46.48 18.45
CA ILE A 627 -46.17 47.45 17.95
C ILE A 627 -44.76 46.84 18.07
N GLN A 628 -44.46 46.16 19.17
CA GLN A 628 -43.18 45.49 19.35
C GLN A 628 -42.99 44.33 18.36
N ALA A 629 -44.03 43.54 18.09
CA ALA A 629 -43.97 42.45 17.09
C ALA A 629 -43.72 43.00 15.67
N VAL A 630 -44.41 44.07 15.27
CA VAL A 630 -44.19 44.73 13.97
C VAL A 630 -42.77 45.29 13.86
N ARG A 631 -42.26 45.95 14.90
CA ARG A 631 -40.88 46.46 14.91
C ARG A 631 -39.85 45.34 14.78
N LYS A 632 -40.02 44.23 15.51
CA LYS A 632 -39.15 43.05 15.40
C LYS A 632 -39.20 42.44 14.00
N ALA A 633 -40.37 42.36 13.39
CA ALA A 633 -40.52 41.86 12.02
C ALA A 633 -39.84 42.77 10.98
N SER A 634 -39.98 44.09 11.10
CA SER A 634 -39.29 45.07 10.24
C SER A 634 -37.78 44.91 10.32
N GLN A 635 -37.25 44.86 11.55
CA GLN A 635 -35.80 44.67 11.78
C GLN A 635 -35.30 43.34 11.20
N ALA A 636 -36.08 42.27 11.30
CA ALA A 636 -35.70 40.98 10.70
C ALA A 636 -35.63 41.05 9.17
N ILE A 637 -36.58 41.74 8.51
CA ILE A 637 -36.59 41.91 7.06
C ILE A 637 -35.44 42.82 6.61
N GLU A 638 -35.20 43.94 7.29
CA GLU A 638 -34.08 44.86 6.99
C GLU A 638 -32.74 44.13 7.09
N ASN A 639 -32.50 43.39 8.17
CA ASN A 639 -31.29 42.59 8.32
C ASN A 639 -31.11 41.56 7.20
N HIS A 640 -32.20 40.96 6.70
CA HIS A 640 -32.13 40.00 5.62
C HIS A 640 -31.88 40.66 4.25
N LEU A 641 -32.46 41.84 4.00
CA LEU A 641 -32.15 42.62 2.80
C LEU A 641 -30.68 43.01 2.74
N ASP A 642 -30.09 43.41 3.88
CA ASP A 642 -28.66 43.71 3.96
C ASP A 642 -27.80 42.47 3.67
N LEU A 643 -28.20 41.29 4.14
CA LEU A 643 -27.53 40.03 3.81
C LEU A 643 -27.67 39.68 2.32
N CYS A 644 -28.85 39.89 1.73
CA CYS A 644 -29.06 39.69 0.28
C CYS A 644 -28.14 40.59 -0.54
N ALA A 645 -28.04 41.88 -0.21
CA ALA A 645 -27.18 42.82 -0.92
C ALA A 645 -25.70 42.42 -0.85
N LYS A 646 -25.24 41.97 0.32
CA LYS A 646 -23.87 41.46 0.52
C LYS A 646 -23.62 40.20 -0.30
N GLU A 647 -24.56 39.26 -0.31
CA GLU A 647 -24.45 38.02 -1.08
C GLU A 647 -24.46 38.28 -2.59
N PHE A 648 -25.30 39.19 -3.09
CA PHE A 648 -25.29 39.56 -4.52
C PHE A 648 -23.95 40.16 -4.94
N THR A 649 -23.37 41.03 -4.12
CA THR A 649 -22.04 41.61 -4.39
C THR A 649 -20.96 40.52 -4.43
N ARG A 650 -21.04 39.53 -3.53
CA ARG A 650 -20.18 38.34 -3.52
C ARG A 650 -20.35 37.51 -4.78
N GLN A 651 -21.58 37.24 -5.20
CA GLN A 651 -21.89 36.46 -6.41
C GLN A 651 -21.34 37.12 -7.67
N ILE A 652 -21.47 38.44 -7.81
CA ILE A 652 -20.90 39.18 -8.94
C ILE A 652 -19.37 39.02 -8.97
N ARG A 653 -18.70 39.15 -7.81
CA ARG A 653 -17.25 38.95 -7.71
C ARG A 653 -16.84 37.54 -8.11
N LEU A 654 -17.57 36.52 -7.66
CA LEU A 654 -17.32 35.12 -8.03
C LEU A 654 -17.49 34.89 -9.52
N VAL A 655 -18.52 35.45 -10.14
CA VAL A 655 -18.73 35.32 -11.60
C VAL A 655 -17.56 35.92 -12.37
N VAL A 656 -17.04 37.08 -11.95
CA VAL A 656 -15.84 37.68 -12.57
C VAL A 656 -14.63 36.77 -12.40
N GLN A 657 -14.39 36.24 -11.19
CA GLN A 657 -13.28 35.29 -10.95
C GLN A 657 -13.40 34.02 -11.79
N THR A 658 -14.61 33.45 -11.93
CA THR A 658 -14.81 32.27 -12.78
C THR A 658 -14.58 32.56 -14.26
N ARG A 659 -14.91 33.78 -14.72
CA ARG A 659 -14.63 34.21 -16.08
C ARG A 659 -13.12 34.31 -16.31
N ASP A 660 -12.39 34.91 -15.37
CA ASP A 660 -10.94 35.08 -15.48
C ASP A 660 -10.23 33.72 -15.45
N ALA A 661 -10.64 32.81 -14.56
CA ALA A 661 -10.16 31.42 -14.52
C ALA A 661 -10.47 30.66 -15.82
N LEU A 662 -11.65 30.88 -16.43
CA LEU A 662 -11.98 30.26 -17.73
C LEU A 662 -11.11 30.80 -18.87
N SER A 663 -10.75 32.09 -18.87
CA SER A 663 -9.78 32.61 -19.85
C SER A 663 -8.40 31.99 -19.68
N GLU A 664 -7.90 31.86 -18.44
CA GLU A 664 -6.60 31.22 -18.18
C GLU A 664 -6.58 29.74 -18.60
N LEU A 665 -7.65 28.99 -18.31
CA LEU A 665 -7.81 27.60 -18.76
C LEU A 665 -7.81 27.49 -20.29
N ARG A 666 -8.45 28.44 -20.98
CA ARG A 666 -8.53 28.46 -22.45
C ARG A 666 -7.19 28.83 -23.09
N GLU A 667 -6.37 29.65 -22.43
CA GLU A 667 -5.02 30.01 -22.89
C GLU A 667 -3.96 28.95 -22.54
N SER A 668 -4.33 27.89 -21.81
CA SER A 668 -3.37 26.87 -21.38
C SER A 668 -2.67 26.18 -22.56
N LYS A 669 -1.35 26.02 -22.43
CA LYS A 669 -0.41 25.30 -23.34
C LYS A 669 -0.70 23.78 -23.44
N SER A 670 -1.91 23.35 -23.13
CA SER A 670 -2.34 21.95 -23.08
C SER A 670 -2.42 21.33 -24.48
N GLU A 671 -2.89 22.06 -25.50
CA GLU A 671 -2.94 21.55 -26.88
C GLU A 671 -1.54 21.27 -27.44
N THR A 672 -0.56 22.14 -27.19
CA THR A 672 0.82 21.92 -27.63
C THR A 672 1.46 20.75 -26.90
N ARG A 673 1.19 20.59 -25.59
CA ARG A 673 1.64 19.43 -24.80
C ARG A 673 1.04 18.13 -25.30
N VAL A 674 -0.27 18.08 -25.58
CA VAL A 674 -0.96 16.88 -26.09
C VAL A 674 -0.40 16.48 -27.46
N ASN A 675 -0.17 17.45 -28.35
CA ASN A 675 0.44 17.16 -29.65
C ASN A 675 1.90 16.66 -29.52
N ALA A 676 2.67 17.18 -28.56
CA ALA A 676 4.01 16.69 -28.26
C ALA A 676 4.00 15.29 -27.63
N MET A 677 3.00 14.95 -26.81
CA MET A 677 2.84 13.59 -26.28
C MET A 677 2.45 12.60 -27.39
N LEU A 678 1.55 12.99 -28.30
CA LEU A 678 1.18 12.17 -29.45
C LEU A 678 2.36 11.90 -30.38
N SER A 679 3.24 12.88 -30.60
CA SER A 679 4.45 12.66 -31.41
C SER A 679 5.45 11.75 -30.71
N LYS A 680 5.64 11.89 -29.39
CA LYS A 680 6.45 10.96 -28.58
C LYS A 680 5.88 9.54 -28.58
N GLN A 681 4.57 9.37 -28.47
CA GLN A 681 3.91 8.07 -28.51
C GLN A 681 4.16 7.37 -29.85
N LYS A 682 4.06 8.09 -30.97
CA LYS A 682 4.39 7.55 -32.30
C LYS A 682 5.85 7.10 -32.39
N ALA A 683 6.78 7.93 -31.91
CA ALA A 683 8.20 7.59 -31.90
C ALA A 683 8.53 6.37 -31.02
N LEU A 684 7.88 6.25 -29.86
CA LEU A 684 8.02 5.07 -28.99
C LEU A 684 7.42 3.81 -29.64
N GLY A 685 6.28 3.92 -30.34
CA GLY A 685 5.71 2.82 -31.12
C GLY A 685 6.66 2.31 -32.20
N GLU A 686 7.31 3.21 -32.93
CA GLU A 686 8.31 2.84 -33.94
C GLU A 686 9.54 2.12 -33.33
N ARG A 687 10.02 2.57 -32.16
CA ARG A 687 11.11 1.91 -31.42
C ARG A 687 10.70 0.54 -30.89
N LEU A 688 9.48 0.39 -30.38
CA LEU A 688 8.95 -0.89 -29.94
C LEU A 688 8.91 -1.87 -31.11
N ASP A 689 8.40 -1.45 -32.26
CA ASP A 689 8.38 -2.27 -33.46
C ASP A 689 9.78 -2.70 -33.91
N GLU A 690 10.78 -1.82 -33.77
CA GLU A 690 12.18 -2.14 -34.07
C GLU A 690 12.76 -3.18 -33.10
N VAL A 691 12.50 -3.03 -31.80
CA VAL A 691 12.92 -4.01 -30.79
C VAL A 691 12.23 -5.36 -31.03
N VAL A 692 10.92 -5.37 -31.30
CA VAL A 692 10.17 -6.58 -31.64
C VAL A 692 10.78 -7.24 -32.88
N ARG A 693 11.03 -6.49 -33.96
CA ARG A 693 11.74 -7.02 -35.16
C ARG A 693 13.11 -7.61 -34.82
N SER A 694 13.87 -6.97 -33.92
CA SER A 694 15.19 -7.46 -33.50
C SER A 694 15.12 -8.74 -32.66
N LEU A 695 14.10 -8.85 -31.80
CA LEU A 695 13.86 -10.03 -30.97
C LEU A 695 13.37 -11.20 -31.83
N THR A 696 12.46 -10.94 -32.77
CA THR A 696 12.03 -11.92 -33.79
C THR A 696 13.19 -12.33 -34.72
N GLY A 697 14.19 -11.47 -34.93
CA GLY A 697 15.40 -11.81 -35.67
C GLY A 697 16.38 -12.71 -34.90
N ARG A 698 16.45 -12.55 -33.57
CA ARG A 698 17.34 -13.32 -32.68
C ARG A 698 16.72 -14.66 -32.27
N TYR A 699 15.41 -14.72 -32.09
CA TYR A 699 14.64 -15.95 -31.94
C TYR A 699 14.23 -16.49 -33.31
N LYS A 700 14.90 -17.53 -33.81
CA LYS A 700 14.38 -18.32 -34.94
C LYS A 700 13.53 -19.48 -34.42
N PRO A 701 12.22 -19.55 -34.74
CA PRO A 701 11.49 -20.81 -34.69
C PRO A 701 10.98 -21.22 -36.08
N GLU A 702 10.57 -22.48 -36.21
CA GLU A 702 9.77 -22.92 -37.34
C GLU A 702 8.47 -22.09 -37.40
N LEU A 703 8.16 -21.56 -38.60
CA LEU A 703 7.00 -20.70 -38.85
C LEU A 703 5.71 -21.34 -38.33
N GLY A 704 5.12 -20.76 -37.29
CA GLY A 704 3.84 -21.19 -36.75
C GLY A 704 2.71 -21.01 -37.79
N GLU A 705 1.65 -21.80 -37.68
CA GLU A 705 0.50 -21.69 -38.61
C GLU A 705 -0.12 -20.29 -38.64
N ARG A 706 -0.07 -19.57 -37.51
CA ARG A 706 -0.55 -18.19 -37.40
C ARG A 706 0.34 -17.20 -38.15
N GLU A 707 1.66 -17.41 -38.13
CA GLU A 707 2.60 -16.57 -38.88
C GLU A 707 2.43 -16.78 -40.38
N LYS A 708 2.24 -18.03 -40.84
CA LYS A 708 1.94 -18.31 -42.25
C LYS A 708 0.68 -17.58 -42.72
N ARG A 709 -0.40 -17.66 -41.94
CA ARG A 709 -1.65 -16.91 -42.25
C ARG A 709 -1.43 -15.40 -42.26
N TRP A 710 -0.60 -14.88 -41.34
CA TRP A 710 -0.26 -13.46 -41.31
C TRP A 710 0.56 -13.03 -42.52
N PHE A 711 1.53 -13.83 -42.97
CA PHE A 711 2.28 -13.60 -44.20
C PHE A 711 1.36 -13.65 -45.44
N ASP A 712 0.44 -14.61 -45.51
CA ASP A 712 -0.56 -14.67 -46.59
C ASP A 712 -1.46 -13.42 -46.62
N GLU A 713 -1.85 -12.91 -45.44
CA GLU A 713 -2.65 -11.69 -45.31
C GLU A 713 -1.84 -10.44 -45.68
N LEU A 714 -0.58 -10.36 -45.28
CA LEU A 714 0.34 -9.30 -45.68
C LEU A 714 0.57 -9.30 -47.18
N ASP A 715 0.78 -10.46 -47.79
CA ASP A 715 0.92 -10.59 -49.24
C ASP A 715 -0.36 -10.19 -49.96
N ARG A 716 -1.53 -10.54 -49.41
CA ARG A 716 -2.82 -10.09 -49.93
C ARG A 716 -2.97 -8.57 -49.86
N ILE A 717 -2.59 -7.95 -48.75
CA ILE A 717 -2.63 -6.49 -48.57
C ILE A 717 -1.61 -5.81 -49.49
N TYR A 718 -0.39 -6.34 -49.59
CA TYR A 718 0.66 -5.84 -50.46
C TYR A 718 0.23 -5.90 -51.93
N ASN A 719 -0.38 -7.01 -52.35
CA ASN A 719 -0.93 -7.15 -53.69
C ASN A 719 -2.10 -6.20 -53.96
N ARG A 720 -2.88 -5.81 -52.94
CA ARG A 720 -3.93 -4.79 -53.06
C ARG A 720 -3.36 -3.37 -53.14
N LEU A 721 -2.28 -3.10 -52.41
CA LEU A 721 -1.56 -1.81 -52.43
C LEU A 721 -0.87 -1.58 -53.77
N LYS A 722 -0.11 -2.57 -54.24
CA LYS A 722 0.66 -2.52 -55.49
C LYS A 722 -0.23 -2.73 -56.73
N GLY A 723 -1.31 -3.49 -56.58
CA GLY A 723 -2.14 -3.97 -57.67
C GLY A 723 -1.48 -5.14 -58.40
N GLY A 724 -2.24 -6.20 -58.68
CA GLY A 724 -1.85 -7.18 -59.68
C GLY A 724 -1.79 -6.54 -61.08
N HIS A 725 -1.15 -7.20 -62.06
CA HIS A 725 -0.93 -6.69 -63.42
C HIS A 725 -2.16 -5.95 -64.00
N GLY A 726 -2.10 -4.63 -63.93
CA GLY A 726 -3.22 -3.73 -64.20
C GLY A 726 -3.12 -2.50 -63.30
N ASN A 727 -3.41 -1.32 -63.84
CA ASN A 727 -3.20 -0.02 -63.18
C ASN A 727 -4.19 0.27 -62.03
N THR A 728 -4.68 -0.77 -61.35
CA THR A 728 -5.81 -0.76 -60.40
C THR A 728 -5.40 -0.77 -58.93
N GLY A 729 -4.10 -0.73 -58.62
CA GLY A 729 -3.59 -0.67 -57.26
C GLY A 729 -4.01 0.61 -56.52
N LEU A 730 -4.09 0.55 -55.19
CA LEU A 730 -4.40 1.73 -54.38
C LEU A 730 -3.34 2.83 -54.57
N LEU A 731 -2.07 2.46 -54.75
CA LEU A 731 -0.99 3.42 -55.00
C LEU A 731 -1.17 4.22 -56.30
N SER A 732 -1.51 3.55 -57.42
CA SER A 732 -1.75 4.25 -58.69
C SER A 732 -2.96 5.17 -58.60
N ARG A 733 -4.01 4.77 -57.87
CA ARG A 733 -5.17 5.63 -57.59
C ARG A 733 -4.80 6.84 -56.74
N THR A 734 -4.02 6.66 -55.68
CA THR A 734 -3.56 7.80 -54.85
C THR A 734 -2.71 8.78 -55.64
N GLN A 735 -1.82 8.28 -56.51
CA GLN A 735 -1.01 9.11 -57.40
C GLN A 735 -1.88 9.86 -58.41
N SER A 736 -2.84 9.17 -59.03
CA SER A 736 -3.78 9.79 -59.97
C SER A 736 -4.64 10.88 -59.30
N VAL A 737 -5.15 10.63 -58.09
CA VAL A 737 -5.88 11.65 -57.31
C VAL A 737 -4.97 12.80 -56.94
N GLN A 738 -3.70 12.55 -56.59
CA GLN A 738 -2.74 13.60 -56.27
C GLN A 738 -2.41 14.45 -57.50
N GLU A 739 -2.31 13.86 -58.69
CA GLU A 739 -2.16 14.56 -59.97
C GLU A 739 -3.40 15.36 -60.34
N GLN A 740 -4.60 14.79 -60.17
CA GLN A 740 -5.86 15.50 -60.34
C GLN A 740 -5.97 16.68 -59.37
N LEU A 741 -5.62 16.51 -58.10
CA LEU A 741 -5.64 17.59 -57.11
C LEU A 741 -4.61 18.68 -57.45
N LYS A 742 -3.41 18.29 -57.91
CA LYS A 742 -2.40 19.25 -58.41
C LYS A 742 -2.89 20.03 -59.63
N SER A 743 -3.66 19.41 -60.53
CA SER A 743 -4.26 20.09 -61.69
C SER A 743 -5.44 21.00 -61.32
N LEU A 744 -6.23 20.65 -60.30
CA LEU A 744 -7.40 21.43 -59.86
C LEU A 744 -7.04 22.60 -58.95
N LYS A 745 -5.94 22.50 -58.19
CA LYS A 745 -5.47 23.57 -57.28
C LYS A 745 -5.31 24.94 -57.98
N PRO A 746 -4.69 25.06 -59.17
CA PRO A 746 -4.62 26.34 -59.87
C PRO A 746 -6.01 26.83 -60.35
N ALA A 747 -6.90 25.94 -60.80
CA ALA A 747 -8.25 26.31 -61.24
C ALA A 747 -9.11 26.86 -60.07
N LEU A 748 -9.05 26.21 -58.91
CA LEU A 748 -9.73 26.69 -57.69
C LEU A 748 -9.12 28.00 -57.17
N SER A 749 -7.80 28.16 -57.24
CA SER A 749 -7.14 29.42 -56.84
C SER A 749 -7.48 30.59 -57.77
N TYR A 750 -7.80 30.30 -59.04
CA TYR A 750 -8.29 31.29 -59.99
C TYR A 750 -9.74 31.68 -59.69
N GLN A 751 -10.63 30.71 -59.44
CA GLN A 751 -12.02 30.95 -59.01
C GLN A 751 -12.11 31.75 -57.70
N ALA A 752 -11.29 31.41 -56.69
CA ALA A 752 -11.27 32.11 -55.42
C ALA A 752 -10.88 33.60 -55.52
N ARG A 753 -10.23 34.02 -56.61
CA ARG A 753 -9.95 35.45 -56.89
C ARG A 753 -11.15 36.21 -57.48
N PHE A 754 -12.14 35.50 -58.04
CA PHE A 754 -13.37 36.11 -58.56
C PHE A 754 -14.49 36.14 -57.52
N ASP A 755 -14.51 35.20 -56.58
CA ASP A 755 -15.53 35.10 -55.51
C ASP A 755 -15.29 36.07 -54.32
N SER A 756 -14.18 36.83 -54.30
CA SER A 756 -13.87 37.77 -53.20
C SER A 756 -14.75 39.04 -53.16
N ASN A 757 -15.74 39.16 -54.06
CA ASN A 757 -16.61 40.33 -54.20
C ASN A 757 -18.09 40.09 -53.81
N GLU A 758 -18.44 38.95 -53.21
CA GLU A 758 -19.76 38.80 -52.57
C GLU A 758 -19.72 39.32 -51.13
N GLU A 759 -20.53 40.34 -50.84
CA GLU A 759 -20.80 40.84 -49.49
C GLU A 759 -21.29 39.66 -48.62
N GLY A 760 -20.51 39.29 -47.61
CA GLY A 760 -20.83 38.18 -46.71
C GLY A 760 -22.16 38.39 -45.96
N LEU A 761 -22.83 37.27 -45.66
CA LEU A 761 -24.05 37.21 -44.85
C LEU A 761 -23.95 38.08 -43.59
N GLY A 762 -24.94 38.94 -43.37
CA GLY A 762 -24.94 39.94 -42.30
C GLY A 762 -24.97 39.32 -40.89
N GLU A 763 -24.41 40.03 -39.91
CA GLU A 763 -24.24 39.59 -38.51
C GLU A 763 -25.56 39.12 -37.86
N ASN A 764 -26.69 39.69 -38.27
CA ASN A 764 -28.04 39.34 -37.81
C ASN A 764 -28.53 37.96 -38.31
N GLU A 765 -27.99 37.44 -39.41
CA GLU A 765 -28.30 36.10 -39.94
C GLU A 765 -27.33 35.05 -39.40
N VAL A 766 -26.11 35.47 -39.03
CA VAL A 766 -25.04 34.59 -38.51
C VAL A 766 -25.33 34.13 -37.08
N LEU A 767 -25.85 35.00 -36.20
CA LEU A 767 -26.20 34.63 -34.82
C LEU A 767 -27.26 33.53 -34.70
N PRO A 768 -28.43 33.58 -35.40
CA PRO A 768 -29.39 32.49 -35.35
C PRO A 768 -28.86 31.22 -36.00
N LEU A 769 -28.04 31.33 -37.06
CA LEU A 769 -27.38 30.19 -37.68
C LEU A 769 -26.35 29.55 -36.73
N GLY A 770 -25.57 30.36 -36.01
CA GLY A 770 -24.61 29.92 -34.99
C GLY A 770 -25.30 29.21 -33.83
N ASN A 771 -26.40 29.77 -33.32
CA ASN A 771 -27.23 29.13 -32.31
C ASN A 771 -27.85 27.82 -32.81
N ALA A 772 -28.30 27.76 -34.07
CA ALA A 772 -28.83 26.55 -34.69
C ALA A 772 -27.74 25.49 -34.88
N LEU A 773 -26.53 25.89 -35.28
CA LEU A 773 -25.35 25.03 -35.39
C LEU A 773 -24.92 24.50 -34.03
N GLN A 774 -24.92 25.34 -32.99
CA GLN A 774 -24.57 24.92 -31.64
C GLN A 774 -25.56 23.89 -31.11
N LYS A 775 -26.88 24.15 -31.25
CA LYS A 775 -27.92 23.17 -30.92
C LYS A 775 -27.76 21.86 -31.70
N ARG A 776 -27.49 21.93 -33.01
CA ARG A 776 -27.22 20.73 -33.82
C ARG A 776 -25.94 20.01 -33.37
N SER A 777 -24.89 20.73 -33.01
CA SER A 777 -23.64 20.15 -32.51
C SER A 777 -23.84 19.43 -31.18
N GLU A 778 -24.68 19.97 -30.29
CA GLU A 778 -25.06 19.33 -29.03
C GLU A 778 -25.90 18.08 -29.28
N GLN A 779 -26.85 18.15 -30.23
CA GLN A 779 -27.62 16.97 -30.65
C GLN A 779 -26.70 15.88 -31.23
N ILE A 780 -25.73 16.24 -32.08
CA ILE A 780 -24.75 15.30 -32.64
C ILE A 780 -23.90 14.70 -31.52
N LYS A 781 -23.39 15.50 -30.57
CA LYS A 781 -22.63 14.99 -29.42
C LYS A 781 -23.47 14.03 -28.58
N LYS A 782 -24.75 14.33 -28.37
CA LYS A 782 -25.67 13.45 -27.64
C LYS A 782 -25.94 12.15 -28.40
N LEU A 783 -26.09 12.22 -29.73
CA LEU A 783 -26.24 11.05 -30.59
C LEU A 783 -24.97 10.20 -30.63
N LEU A 784 -23.79 10.81 -30.71
CA LEU A 784 -22.50 10.11 -30.64
C LEU A 784 -22.35 9.37 -29.32
N ARG A 785 -22.57 10.03 -28.17
CA ARG A 785 -22.55 9.36 -26.86
C ARG A 785 -23.55 8.21 -26.77
N ARG A 786 -24.72 8.36 -27.40
CA ARG A 786 -25.74 7.31 -27.46
C ARG A 786 -25.31 6.16 -28.37
N LEU A 787 -24.63 6.45 -29.46
CA LEU A 787 -24.08 5.45 -30.39
C LEU A 787 -22.93 4.70 -29.72
N ASP A 788 -22.03 5.39 -29.03
CA ASP A 788 -20.95 4.77 -28.25
C ASP A 788 -21.54 3.85 -27.15
N ALA A 789 -22.54 4.33 -26.41
CA ALA A 789 -23.23 3.51 -25.42
C ALA A 789 -23.98 2.31 -26.04
N LEU A 790 -24.54 2.48 -27.24
CA LEU A 790 -25.15 1.38 -27.99
C LEU A 790 -24.11 0.39 -28.50
N ASN A 791 -22.94 0.85 -28.92
CA ASN A 791 -21.85 0.02 -29.38
C ASN A 791 -21.34 -0.85 -28.24
N VAL A 792 -21.10 -0.26 -27.07
CA VAL A 792 -20.76 -1.00 -25.84
C VAL A 792 -21.85 -2.02 -25.49
N ARG A 793 -23.14 -1.65 -25.58
CA ARG A 793 -24.23 -2.60 -25.33
C ARG A 793 -24.33 -3.71 -26.38
N MET A 794 -24.03 -3.40 -27.63
CA MET A 794 -24.03 -4.38 -28.71
C MET A 794 -22.87 -5.35 -28.55
N ASP A 795 -21.69 -4.86 -28.18
CA ASP A 795 -20.53 -5.70 -27.86
C ASP A 795 -20.88 -6.65 -26.70
N VAL A 796 -21.50 -6.14 -25.63
CA VAL A 796 -22.00 -6.96 -24.52
C VAL A 796 -23.04 -7.99 -24.99
N ALA A 797 -24.00 -7.60 -25.84
CA ALA A 797 -25.03 -8.52 -26.34
C ALA A 797 -24.49 -9.56 -27.34
N MET A 798 -23.43 -9.23 -28.08
CA MET A 798 -22.72 -10.15 -28.96
C MET A 798 -21.91 -11.16 -28.13
N ASP A 799 -21.23 -10.68 -27.08
CA ASP A 799 -20.55 -11.54 -26.11
C ASP A 799 -21.54 -12.49 -25.40
N GLU A 800 -22.74 -12.01 -25.04
CA GLU A 800 -23.82 -12.85 -24.49
C GLU A 800 -24.29 -13.92 -25.48
N ARG A 801 -24.46 -13.58 -26.76
CA ARG A 801 -24.84 -14.54 -27.81
C ARG A 801 -23.74 -15.53 -28.17
N GLU A 802 -22.48 -15.14 -28.07
CA GLU A 802 -21.34 -16.05 -28.22
C GLU A 802 -21.19 -16.98 -27.02
N ARG A 803 -21.65 -16.58 -25.83
CA ARG A 803 -21.76 -17.46 -24.64
C ARG A 803 -22.95 -18.43 -24.70
N GLU A 804 -24.01 -18.08 -25.41
CA GLU A 804 -25.18 -18.96 -25.62
C GLU A 804 -24.96 -20.01 -26.74
N ARG A 805 -23.93 -19.84 -27.57
CA ARG A 805 -23.50 -20.80 -28.61
C ARG A 805 -22.38 -21.68 -28.11
#